data_AF-A0A094G1A8-F1
#
_entry.id   AF-A0A094G1A8-F1
#
_cell.length_a   1.000
_cell.length_b   1.000
_cell.length_c   1.000
_cell.angle_alpha   90.00
_cell.angle_beta   90.00
_cell.angle_gamma   90.00
#
_symmetry.space_group_name_H-M   'P 1'
#
loop_
_entity.id
_entity.type
_entity.pdbx_description
1 polymer ?
#
loop_
_entity_poly.entity_id
_entity_poly.type
_entity_poly.pdbx_seq_one_letter_code
_entity_poly.pdbx_strand_id
1 'polypeptide(L)'
;MHFFSATFAALALAALTHATAASPTTPSLTGNDAIPFFDLPALISKQKSKADPHNIEAIRATLSLYPLAIDGKNFDSLSLIFASSAIANYSAPLNVLTPLSTIQSVLEASLKPVTTQHSFGTQLIDVLSHDEAFSVTYYTATHFGRGEFEGKTATAFGQYQDVWKKQGNGGWRITHRSLVYMHSKGGISCDAGGGMGVALLERKDDKNSKNTYNSGYPTKGKVLSYLSRKATNKDEKVEEENADLRCHKIDKLFLFFKLRSKLLVKLRVRKINLAKATIRQTVKLMSANYTFFITVVQFILMSLATKINLNSRPKIISFTSKVLFTSTVLEMQPKSPGIDGKRKGSCSTESARTYESYKKSKVNNGSINPPPASHPKEQEAGTNDKFRAFYGTEMSNARALAYKNGQIPRPIEVLNSALIETKSKREQIEVSDAVVHWFRCDLRIRDNRSLHAASEKARENGVPLITMYIVSPQDFEAHLTSPARVDFILRTLRVLREDLAKLDIPLYVETLEKRKNIPGRILELVREWGSAHLFANAEYEVDELRRDASLIRECLEIGVAMDVLSDTCVVKPGDLVSRTGTQYSVYTPWYRAWVAYIHENPPLLDLSEAPNKNHNDARQKYLKLFESTIPNELKHKKLSDEERERFCSMWPAGEHDAHGRLKKFIDERIGEYQARRNYPAEQATSSLSVHLASGTLSARTAVKMARDHNRTKRLDGGIEGILTWISEIAWRDFYKHVLAHWPYICMNKPFKLEYTNIEWQYSQDQFKAWSEGRTGYPIVDAAMRQLNSCGWMHNRCRMIAASFLAKHLLIDWRMGESYFMEHLIDGDFASNNGGWGFSASTGVDPQPYFRIFNPLLQSEKFDPEGEYIKRWVPELKGIAGKAIHDPYDRGKEAEAKKSGYPKRIVDHRESRDRCLAKYKEGLGRKSQM
;
A
#
# COMPACT_ATOMS: atom_id res chain seq x y z
N MET A 1 3.64 9.98 -35.41
CA MET A 1 2.98 9.30 -36.56
C MET A 1 3.79 9.65 -37.80
N HIS A 2 4.18 8.76 -38.73
CA HIS A 2 3.75 7.38 -39.02
C HIS A 2 4.83 6.32 -38.69
N PHE A 3 4.68 5.09 -39.24
CA PHE A 3 5.53 3.89 -39.07
C PHE A 3 5.46 3.13 -37.74
N PHE A 4 4.24 2.75 -37.35
CA PHE A 4 3.98 1.41 -36.81
C PHE A 4 3.14 0.64 -37.84
N SER A 5 3.80 -0.21 -38.65
CA SER A 5 3.13 -1.10 -39.63
C SER A 5 4.05 -2.22 -40.15
N ALA A 6 5.31 -1.91 -40.48
CA ALA A 6 6.16 -2.75 -41.32
C ALA A 6 6.40 -4.19 -40.82
N THR A 7 6.61 -4.42 -39.53
CA THR A 7 6.98 -5.76 -39.01
C THR A 7 5.82 -6.76 -39.04
N PHE A 8 4.58 -6.28 -38.91
CA PHE A 8 3.38 -7.13 -39.06
C PHE A 8 2.91 -7.19 -40.52
N ALA A 9 3.15 -6.11 -41.29
CA ALA A 9 2.94 -6.11 -42.74
C ALA A 9 3.85 -7.13 -43.46
N ALA A 10 5.10 -7.32 -43.02
CA ALA A 10 6.01 -8.31 -43.62
C ALA A 10 5.51 -9.75 -43.47
N LEU A 11 4.94 -10.12 -42.31
CA LEU A 11 4.31 -11.43 -42.12
C LEU A 11 2.98 -11.56 -42.90
N ALA A 12 2.18 -10.49 -43.01
CA ALA A 12 0.93 -10.51 -43.76
C ALA A 12 1.14 -10.54 -45.28
N LEU A 13 2.15 -9.85 -45.80
CA LEU A 13 2.44 -9.79 -47.24
C LEU A 13 2.95 -11.15 -47.76
N ALA A 14 3.73 -11.88 -46.96
CA ALA A 14 4.16 -13.24 -47.25
C ALA A 14 2.99 -14.25 -47.30
N ALA A 15 1.94 -14.03 -46.50
CA ALA A 15 0.71 -14.83 -46.54
C ALA A 15 -0.16 -14.50 -47.77
N LEU A 16 -0.26 -13.21 -48.13
CA LEU A 16 -1.02 -12.75 -49.30
C LEU A 16 -0.40 -13.18 -50.64
N THR A 17 0.92 -13.33 -50.73
CA THR A 17 1.62 -13.77 -51.96
C THR A 17 1.55 -15.28 -52.25
N HIS A 18 0.89 -16.08 -51.41
CA HIS A 18 0.67 -17.52 -51.66
C HIS A 18 -0.81 -17.91 -51.73
N ALA A 19 -1.74 -16.95 -51.58
CA ALA A 19 -3.18 -17.19 -51.69
C ALA A 19 -3.75 -16.95 -53.11
N THR A 20 -2.93 -16.52 -54.07
CA THR A 20 -3.35 -16.22 -55.45
C THR A 20 -3.47 -17.48 -56.33
N ALA A 21 -4.31 -18.44 -55.92
CA ALA A 21 -4.56 -19.67 -56.68
C ALA A 21 -5.98 -20.25 -56.51
N ALA A 22 -6.97 -19.46 -56.08
CA ALA A 22 -8.39 -19.80 -56.22
C ALA A 22 -9.27 -18.54 -56.21
N SER A 23 -10.16 -18.42 -57.19
CA SER A 23 -11.31 -17.50 -57.20
C SER A 23 -12.57 -18.39 -57.24
N PRO A 24 -13.65 -18.06 -56.51
CA PRO A 24 -14.54 -17.03 -57.00
C PRO A 24 -15.09 -16.03 -55.96
N THR A 25 -15.22 -14.77 -56.42
CA THR A 25 -16.22 -13.77 -56.00
C THR A 25 -16.41 -13.48 -54.50
N THR A 26 -15.59 -12.57 -53.98
CA THR A 26 -15.87 -11.80 -52.75
C THR A 26 -16.61 -10.49 -53.10
N PRO A 27 -17.65 -10.06 -52.37
CA PRO A 27 -18.20 -8.71 -52.53
C PRO A 27 -17.19 -7.66 -52.04
N SER A 28 -16.99 -6.57 -52.78
CA SER A 28 -16.11 -5.49 -52.32
C SER A 28 -16.80 -4.58 -51.30
N LEU A 29 -16.24 -4.52 -50.09
CA LEU A 29 -16.45 -3.39 -49.18
C LEU A 29 -15.28 -2.41 -49.36
N THR A 30 -15.46 -1.46 -50.28
CA THR A 30 -14.60 -0.28 -50.42
C THR A 30 -14.74 0.61 -49.19
N GLY A 31 -13.67 1.31 -48.81
CA GLY A 31 -13.64 2.08 -47.56
C GLY A 31 -14.62 3.26 -47.47
N ASN A 32 -14.81 3.71 -46.22
CA ASN A 32 -15.62 4.83 -45.70
C ASN A 32 -16.94 4.52 -44.98
N ASP A 33 -17.41 3.26 -44.95
CA ASP A 33 -18.48 2.91 -44.02
C ASP A 33 -17.95 2.77 -42.58
N ALA A 34 -18.44 3.63 -41.70
CA ALA A 34 -18.11 3.60 -40.27
C ALA A 34 -18.78 2.39 -39.61
N ILE A 35 -18.03 1.28 -39.46
CA ILE A 35 -18.48 0.13 -38.67
C ILE A 35 -18.80 0.62 -37.25
N PRO A 36 -20.04 0.44 -36.75
CA PRO A 36 -20.43 1.01 -35.47
C PRO A 36 -19.64 0.33 -34.35
N PHE A 37 -18.89 1.14 -33.59
CA PHE A 37 -18.61 0.80 -32.20
C PHE A 37 -19.97 0.71 -31.50
N PHE A 38 -20.40 -0.50 -31.16
CA PHE A 38 -21.64 -0.69 -30.41
C PHE A 38 -21.52 0.03 -29.06
N ASP A 39 -22.42 0.99 -28.84
CA ASP A 39 -22.43 1.81 -27.63
C ASP A 39 -22.94 0.98 -26.44
N LEU A 40 -22.03 0.27 -25.78
CA LEU A 40 -22.30 -0.71 -24.73
C LEU A 40 -23.27 -0.23 -23.61
N PRO A 41 -23.28 1.04 -23.17
CA PRO A 41 -24.25 1.53 -22.18
C PRO A 41 -25.71 1.36 -22.61
N ALA A 42 -26.03 1.40 -23.90
CA ALA A 42 -27.41 1.33 -24.40
C ALA A 42 -28.02 -0.07 -24.25
N LEU A 43 -27.23 -1.12 -24.51
CA LEU A 43 -27.65 -2.53 -24.46
C LEU A 43 -27.94 -3.05 -23.04
N ILE A 44 -27.35 -2.43 -22.01
CA ILE A 44 -27.48 -2.86 -20.60
C ILE A 44 -28.82 -2.41 -19.97
N SER A 45 -29.59 -1.55 -20.66
CA SER A 45 -30.71 -0.79 -20.09
C SER A 45 -32.09 -1.46 -20.08
N LYS A 46 -32.29 -2.61 -20.73
CA LYS A 46 -33.63 -3.25 -20.87
C LYS A 46 -33.70 -4.62 -20.18
N GLN A 47 -34.53 -4.66 -19.14
CA GLN A 47 -35.06 -5.84 -18.42
C GLN A 47 -34.17 -7.09 -18.38
N LYS A 48 -33.42 -7.25 -17.28
CA LYS A 48 -32.79 -8.54 -16.94
C LYS A 48 -33.88 -9.59 -16.70
N SER A 49 -34.06 -10.50 -17.66
CA SER A 49 -34.73 -11.78 -17.38
C SER A 49 -33.91 -12.58 -16.35
N LYS A 50 -34.56 -13.53 -15.65
CA LYS A 50 -33.87 -14.44 -14.74
C LYS A 50 -32.98 -15.36 -15.59
N ALA A 51 -31.69 -15.02 -15.69
CA ALA A 51 -30.76 -15.78 -16.52
C ALA A 51 -30.70 -17.25 -16.07
N ASP A 52 -31.00 -18.16 -17.01
CA ASP A 52 -30.86 -19.60 -16.81
C ASP A 52 -29.37 -19.96 -16.68
N PRO A 53 -28.92 -20.50 -15.51
CA PRO A 53 -27.53 -20.87 -15.30
C PRO A 53 -26.99 -21.87 -16.33
N HIS A 54 -27.85 -22.70 -16.92
CA HIS A 54 -27.45 -23.70 -17.91
C HIS A 54 -26.93 -23.06 -19.21
N ASN A 55 -27.52 -21.95 -19.66
CA ASN A 55 -27.03 -21.24 -20.84
C ASN A 55 -25.67 -20.56 -20.60
N ILE A 56 -25.43 -20.04 -19.39
CA ILE A 56 -24.14 -19.44 -19.01
C ILE A 56 -23.03 -20.51 -19.04
N GLU A 57 -23.30 -21.70 -18.48
CA GLU A 57 -22.31 -22.78 -18.48
C GLU A 57 -22.09 -23.36 -19.89
N ALA A 58 -23.13 -23.44 -20.72
CA ALA A 58 -23.01 -23.83 -22.12
C ALA A 58 -22.12 -22.84 -22.92
N ILE A 59 -22.30 -21.54 -22.76
CA ILE A 59 -21.45 -20.51 -23.38
C ILE A 59 -20.00 -20.63 -22.88
N ARG A 60 -19.80 -20.82 -21.56
CA ARG A 60 -18.47 -21.03 -20.97
C ARG A 60 -17.78 -22.29 -21.51
N ALA A 61 -18.51 -23.38 -21.68
CA ALA A 61 -18.02 -24.61 -22.30
C ALA A 61 -17.63 -24.38 -23.77
N THR A 62 -18.44 -23.65 -24.55
CA THR A 62 -18.06 -23.29 -25.92
C THR A 62 -16.83 -22.37 -25.98
N LEU A 63 -16.72 -21.38 -25.08
CA LEU A 63 -15.54 -20.50 -24.97
C LEU A 63 -14.25 -21.27 -24.69
N SER A 64 -14.29 -22.32 -23.86
CA SER A 64 -13.11 -23.09 -23.48
C SER A 64 -12.51 -23.90 -24.64
N LEU A 65 -13.29 -24.14 -25.71
CA LEU A 65 -12.80 -24.77 -26.92
C LEU A 65 -11.86 -23.87 -27.74
N TYR A 66 -11.93 -22.54 -27.59
CA TYR A 66 -11.14 -21.64 -28.45
C TYR A 66 -9.63 -21.76 -28.21
N PRO A 67 -9.09 -21.73 -26.97
CA PRO A 67 -7.69 -22.05 -26.72
C PRO A 67 -7.27 -23.42 -27.29
N LEU A 68 -8.13 -24.45 -27.16
CA LEU A 68 -7.85 -25.80 -27.66
C LEU A 68 -7.73 -25.85 -29.19
N ALA A 69 -8.64 -25.18 -29.90
CA ALA A 69 -8.62 -25.06 -31.36
C ALA A 69 -7.37 -24.32 -31.85
N ILE A 70 -7.01 -23.21 -31.20
CA ILE A 70 -5.88 -22.37 -31.61
C ILE A 70 -4.52 -22.98 -31.25
N ASP A 71 -4.32 -23.39 -29.99
CA ASP A 71 -3.03 -23.94 -29.52
C ASP A 71 -2.77 -25.33 -30.11
N GLY A 72 -3.83 -26.14 -30.27
CA GLY A 72 -3.78 -27.43 -30.95
C GLY A 72 -3.71 -27.35 -32.48
N LYS A 73 -3.78 -26.15 -33.06
CA LYS A 73 -3.85 -25.88 -34.52
C LYS A 73 -4.96 -26.64 -35.24
N ASN A 74 -6.07 -26.91 -34.54
CA ASN A 74 -7.28 -27.54 -35.08
C ASN A 74 -8.28 -26.44 -35.42
N PHE A 75 -8.04 -25.73 -36.53
CA PHE A 75 -8.84 -24.58 -36.94
C PHE A 75 -10.25 -24.98 -37.42
N ASP A 76 -10.47 -26.22 -37.86
CA ASP A 76 -11.80 -26.76 -38.18
C ASP A 76 -12.75 -26.73 -36.96
N SER A 77 -12.21 -26.93 -35.77
CA SER A 77 -12.96 -26.85 -34.50
C SER A 77 -13.48 -25.43 -34.19
N LEU A 78 -13.05 -24.39 -34.92
CA LEU A 78 -13.65 -23.06 -34.80
C LEU A 78 -15.13 -23.02 -35.23
N SER A 79 -15.60 -24.00 -36.02
CA SER A 79 -17.04 -24.21 -36.32
C SER A 79 -17.88 -24.62 -35.11
N LEU A 80 -17.26 -25.10 -34.03
CA LEU A 80 -17.91 -25.36 -32.76
C LEU A 80 -18.05 -24.10 -31.90
N ILE A 81 -17.36 -23.01 -32.25
CA ILE A 81 -17.25 -21.77 -31.47
C ILE A 81 -17.96 -20.62 -32.16
N PHE A 82 -17.74 -20.45 -33.46
CA PHE A 82 -18.28 -19.39 -34.29
C PHE A 82 -19.44 -19.88 -35.16
N ALA A 83 -20.37 -18.99 -35.48
CA ALA A 83 -21.37 -19.21 -36.51
C ALA A 83 -20.71 -19.16 -37.90
N SER A 84 -21.31 -19.80 -38.91
CA SER A 84 -20.78 -19.77 -40.29
C SER A 84 -20.65 -18.34 -40.83
N SER A 85 -21.61 -17.46 -40.52
CA SER A 85 -21.64 -16.05 -40.88
C SER A 85 -20.87 -15.12 -39.92
N ALA A 86 -20.03 -15.65 -39.03
CA ALA A 86 -19.41 -14.84 -37.98
C ALA A 86 -18.47 -13.74 -38.51
N ILE A 87 -18.44 -12.63 -37.79
CA ILE A 87 -17.58 -11.46 -38.04
C ILE A 87 -16.61 -11.31 -36.88
N ALA A 88 -15.30 -11.41 -37.12
CA ALA A 88 -14.27 -11.25 -36.08
C ALA A 88 -13.34 -10.08 -36.39
N ASN A 89 -13.40 -9.01 -35.60
CA ASN A 89 -12.47 -7.90 -35.64
C ASN A 89 -11.30 -8.16 -34.68
N TYR A 90 -10.12 -8.45 -35.23
CA TYR A 90 -8.89 -8.68 -34.46
C TYR A 90 -7.98 -7.43 -34.43
N SER A 91 -8.48 -6.25 -34.84
CA SER A 91 -7.69 -5.03 -35.04
C SER A 91 -6.54 -5.19 -36.05
N ALA A 92 -5.80 -4.12 -36.33
CA ALA A 92 -4.69 -4.16 -37.27
C ALA A 92 -3.58 -5.14 -36.78
N PRO A 93 -3.01 -5.98 -37.66
CA PRO A 93 -3.18 -5.97 -39.12
C PRO A 93 -4.28 -6.92 -39.65
N LEU A 94 -4.84 -7.80 -38.81
CA LEU A 94 -5.80 -8.82 -39.25
C LEU A 94 -7.17 -8.21 -39.62
N ASN A 95 -7.47 -7.03 -39.07
CA ASN A 95 -8.68 -6.25 -39.31
C ASN A 95 -9.96 -7.09 -39.06
N VAL A 96 -10.98 -6.92 -39.91
CA VAL A 96 -12.28 -7.59 -39.81
C VAL A 96 -12.30 -8.81 -40.73
N LEU A 97 -12.53 -9.99 -40.16
CA LEU A 97 -12.57 -11.27 -40.85
C LEU A 97 -14.00 -11.82 -40.88
N THR A 98 -14.46 -12.21 -42.06
CA THR A 98 -15.78 -12.84 -42.31
C THR A 98 -15.75 -13.53 -43.68
N PRO A 99 -16.50 -14.62 -43.92
CA PRO A 99 -17.20 -15.47 -42.94
C PRO A 99 -16.21 -16.35 -42.13
N LEU A 100 -16.71 -17.39 -41.47
CA LEU A 100 -15.90 -18.31 -40.65
C LEU A 100 -14.70 -18.92 -41.41
N SER A 101 -14.85 -19.28 -42.67
CA SER A 101 -13.74 -19.83 -43.48
C SER A 101 -12.57 -18.85 -43.62
N THR A 102 -12.85 -17.55 -43.71
CA THR A 102 -11.85 -16.47 -43.67
C THR A 102 -11.18 -16.38 -42.29
N ILE A 103 -11.96 -16.50 -41.20
CA ILE A 103 -11.42 -16.52 -39.83
C ILE A 103 -10.46 -17.70 -39.64
N GLN A 104 -10.84 -18.90 -40.11
CA GLN A 104 -10.03 -20.12 -40.00
C GLN A 104 -8.71 -20.00 -40.76
N SER A 105 -8.79 -19.75 -42.07
CA SER A 105 -7.62 -19.66 -42.96
C SER A 105 -6.63 -18.55 -42.56
N VAL A 106 -7.12 -17.38 -42.15
CA VAL A 106 -6.25 -16.27 -41.73
C VAL A 106 -5.58 -16.55 -40.38
N LEU A 107 -6.28 -17.15 -39.42
CA LEU A 107 -5.67 -17.55 -38.14
C LEU A 107 -4.66 -18.69 -38.33
N GLU A 108 -4.95 -19.67 -39.18
CA GLU A 108 -4.03 -20.75 -39.53
C GLU A 108 -2.75 -20.20 -40.16
N ALA A 109 -2.86 -19.36 -41.19
CA ALA A 109 -1.71 -18.73 -41.85
C ALA A 109 -0.90 -17.88 -40.87
N SER A 110 -1.56 -17.05 -40.06
CA SER A 110 -0.91 -16.14 -39.10
C SER A 110 -0.20 -16.87 -37.97
N LEU A 111 -0.70 -18.04 -37.56
CA LEU A 111 -0.15 -18.84 -36.47
C LEU A 111 0.73 -20.01 -36.96
N LYS A 112 0.90 -20.19 -38.27
CA LYS A 112 1.84 -21.15 -38.86
C LYS A 112 3.27 -21.04 -38.30
N PRO A 113 3.92 -19.86 -38.20
CA PRO A 113 5.32 -19.74 -37.77
C PRO A 113 5.54 -19.81 -36.24
N VAL A 114 4.51 -20.08 -35.45
CA VAL A 114 4.57 -20.06 -33.97
C VAL A 114 3.90 -21.29 -33.35
N THR A 115 4.33 -21.68 -32.15
CA THR A 115 3.45 -22.39 -31.19
C THR A 115 2.73 -21.35 -30.37
N THR A 116 1.47 -21.58 -30.01
CA THR A 116 0.75 -20.69 -29.10
C THR A 116 0.36 -21.38 -27.80
N GLN A 117 0.19 -20.57 -26.76
CA GLN A 117 -0.43 -20.96 -25.50
C GLN A 117 -1.40 -19.86 -25.08
N HIS A 118 -2.69 -20.11 -25.25
CA HIS A 118 -3.79 -19.25 -24.87
C HIS A 118 -4.34 -19.65 -23.50
N SER A 119 -4.66 -18.64 -22.69
CA SER A 119 -5.33 -18.81 -21.40
C SER A 119 -6.42 -17.76 -21.27
N PHE A 120 -7.67 -18.21 -21.18
CA PHE A 120 -8.81 -17.36 -20.87
C PHE A 120 -8.93 -17.21 -19.36
N GLY A 121 -8.89 -15.96 -18.89
CA GLY A 121 -9.04 -15.59 -17.49
C GLY A 121 -10.49 -15.33 -17.13
N THR A 122 -10.78 -14.16 -16.55
CA THR A 122 -12.14 -13.77 -16.20
C THR A 122 -13.04 -13.71 -17.44
N GLN A 123 -14.19 -14.37 -17.34
CA GLN A 123 -15.29 -14.31 -18.31
C GLN A 123 -16.51 -13.71 -17.62
N LEU A 124 -17.05 -12.64 -18.19
CA LEU A 124 -18.37 -12.10 -17.84
C LEU A 124 -19.33 -12.51 -18.96
N ILE A 125 -20.46 -13.11 -18.63
CA ILE A 125 -21.45 -13.60 -19.61
C ILE A 125 -22.82 -13.10 -19.14
N ASP A 126 -23.50 -12.33 -19.99
CA ASP A 126 -24.86 -11.84 -19.79
C ASP A 126 -25.76 -12.42 -20.89
N VAL A 127 -26.75 -13.23 -20.50
CA VAL A 127 -27.75 -13.77 -21.42
C VAL A 127 -28.86 -12.73 -21.58
N LEU A 128 -29.08 -12.25 -22.81
CA LEU A 128 -29.96 -11.12 -23.11
C LEU A 128 -31.39 -11.61 -23.43
N SER A 129 -31.49 -12.72 -24.17
CA SER A 129 -32.76 -13.38 -24.53
C SER A 129 -32.61 -14.91 -24.50
N HIS A 130 -33.66 -15.63 -24.90
CA HIS A 130 -33.60 -17.09 -25.07
C HIS A 130 -32.60 -17.58 -26.13
N ASP A 131 -32.19 -16.70 -27.05
CA ASP A 131 -31.41 -16.98 -28.24
C ASP A 131 -30.19 -16.06 -28.44
N GLU A 132 -30.03 -15.00 -27.63
CA GLU A 132 -28.94 -14.01 -27.72
C GLU A 132 -28.25 -13.78 -26.37
N ALA A 133 -26.93 -13.69 -26.39
CA ALA A 133 -26.11 -13.41 -25.21
C ALA A 133 -24.86 -12.61 -25.56
N PHE A 134 -24.23 -12.02 -24.56
CA PHE A 134 -22.99 -11.25 -24.68
C PHE A 134 -21.94 -11.78 -23.71
N SER A 135 -20.66 -11.73 -24.08
CA SER A 135 -19.58 -11.99 -23.14
C SER A 135 -18.37 -11.09 -23.28
N VAL A 136 -17.70 -10.82 -22.16
CA VAL A 136 -16.37 -10.21 -22.09
C VAL A 136 -15.37 -11.24 -21.57
N THR A 137 -14.37 -11.57 -22.39
CA THR A 137 -13.35 -12.57 -22.07
C THR A 137 -11.97 -11.92 -22.06
N TYR A 138 -11.33 -11.89 -20.88
CA TYR A 138 -9.93 -11.49 -20.77
C TYR A 138 -9.02 -12.67 -21.10
N TYR A 139 -7.97 -12.45 -21.87
CA TYR A 139 -7.05 -13.51 -22.29
C TYR A 139 -5.58 -13.14 -22.13
N THR A 140 -4.75 -14.17 -22.01
CA THR A 140 -3.29 -14.15 -22.21
C THR A 140 -2.96 -15.10 -23.36
N ALA A 141 -2.07 -14.70 -24.27
CA ALA A 141 -1.62 -15.51 -25.39
C ALA A 141 -0.09 -15.41 -25.51
N THR A 142 0.64 -16.50 -25.30
CA THR A 142 2.09 -16.53 -25.51
C THR A 142 2.40 -17.23 -26.83
N HIS A 143 3.19 -16.57 -27.67
CA HIS A 143 3.63 -17.07 -28.96
C HIS A 143 5.12 -17.40 -28.87
N PHE A 144 5.46 -18.64 -29.19
CA PHE A 144 6.83 -19.16 -29.25
C PHE A 144 7.20 -19.38 -30.71
N GLY A 145 8.21 -18.69 -31.21
CA GLY A 145 8.59 -18.80 -32.63
C GLY A 145 9.12 -20.18 -33.01
N ARG A 146 8.88 -20.57 -34.26
CA ARG A 146 9.45 -21.76 -34.92
C ARG A 146 10.25 -21.33 -36.15
N GLY A 147 11.18 -22.17 -36.61
CA GLY A 147 12.02 -21.87 -37.77
C GLY A 147 12.84 -20.59 -37.56
N GLU A 148 12.74 -19.61 -38.47
CA GLU A 148 13.45 -18.32 -38.41
C GLU A 148 13.11 -17.46 -37.16
N PHE A 149 12.08 -17.85 -36.41
CA PHE A 149 11.68 -17.21 -35.16
C PHE A 149 12.02 -18.03 -33.90
N GLU A 150 12.71 -19.16 -34.03
CA GLU A 150 13.09 -20.00 -32.89
C GLU A 150 13.85 -19.23 -31.80
N GLY A 151 13.57 -19.54 -30.54
CA GLY A 151 14.08 -18.80 -29.37
C GLY A 151 13.38 -17.45 -29.09
N LYS A 152 12.61 -16.89 -30.03
CA LYS A 152 11.82 -15.65 -29.80
C LYS A 152 10.49 -15.98 -29.12
N THR A 153 10.09 -15.14 -28.15
CA THR A 153 8.82 -15.28 -27.43
C THR A 153 8.13 -13.92 -27.30
N ALA A 154 6.82 -13.89 -27.55
CA ALA A 154 5.99 -12.70 -27.35
C ALA A 154 4.69 -13.07 -26.61
N THR A 155 4.46 -12.44 -25.46
CA THR A 155 3.20 -12.61 -24.70
C THR A 155 2.30 -11.39 -24.92
N ALA A 156 1.06 -11.64 -25.31
CA ALA A 156 0.00 -10.65 -25.42
C ALA A 156 -1.05 -10.87 -24.33
N PHE A 157 -1.65 -9.78 -23.87
CA PHE A 157 -2.79 -9.75 -22.96
C PHE A 157 -3.86 -8.87 -23.56
N GLY A 158 -5.13 -9.29 -23.56
CA GLY A 158 -6.20 -8.52 -24.18
C GLY A 158 -7.59 -8.88 -23.70
N GLN A 159 -8.58 -8.29 -24.35
CA GLN A 159 -9.99 -8.48 -24.06
C GLN A 159 -10.77 -8.72 -25.36
N TYR A 160 -11.46 -9.86 -25.44
CA TYR A 160 -12.50 -10.09 -26.45
C TYR A 160 -13.87 -9.67 -25.91
N GLN A 161 -14.68 -9.09 -26.78
CA GLN A 161 -16.13 -8.94 -26.61
C GLN A 161 -16.81 -9.78 -27.68
N ASP A 162 -17.66 -10.71 -27.25
CA ASP A 162 -18.32 -11.67 -28.13
C ASP A 162 -19.85 -11.54 -28.03
N VAL A 163 -20.54 -11.48 -29.17
CA VAL A 163 -22.00 -11.57 -29.29
C VAL A 163 -22.36 -12.98 -29.73
N TRP A 164 -23.24 -13.62 -28.98
CA TRP A 164 -23.60 -15.03 -29.10
C TRP A 164 -25.02 -15.17 -29.63
N LYS A 165 -25.24 -16.14 -30.53
CA LYS A 165 -26.58 -16.62 -30.86
C LYS A 165 -26.71 -18.13 -30.71
N LYS A 166 -27.84 -18.56 -30.16
CA LYS A 166 -28.23 -19.96 -30.03
C LYS A 166 -28.68 -20.47 -31.39
N GLN A 167 -28.04 -21.53 -31.86
CA GLN A 167 -28.34 -22.14 -33.15
C GLN A 167 -29.57 -23.06 -33.03
N GLY A 168 -30.15 -23.46 -34.17
CA GLY A 168 -31.33 -24.35 -34.19
C GLY A 168 -31.14 -25.72 -33.52
N ASN A 169 -29.90 -26.15 -33.30
CA ASN A 169 -29.55 -27.35 -32.53
C ASN A 169 -29.38 -27.10 -31.01
N GLY A 170 -29.74 -25.90 -30.52
CA GLY A 170 -29.61 -25.50 -29.12
C GLY A 170 -28.20 -25.04 -28.69
N GLY A 171 -27.18 -25.20 -29.53
CA GLY A 171 -25.80 -24.82 -29.21
C GLY A 171 -25.56 -23.31 -29.38
N TRP A 172 -24.82 -22.69 -28.46
CA TRP A 172 -24.41 -21.30 -28.57
C TRP A 172 -23.21 -21.14 -29.53
N ARG A 173 -23.20 -20.06 -30.33
CA ARG A 173 -22.09 -19.70 -31.23
C ARG A 173 -21.84 -18.20 -31.24
N ILE A 174 -20.58 -17.80 -31.36
CA ILE A 174 -20.17 -16.41 -31.58
C ILE A 174 -20.59 -15.99 -32.99
N THR A 175 -21.40 -14.93 -33.08
CA THR A 175 -21.72 -14.25 -34.34
C THR A 175 -20.82 -13.05 -34.58
N HIS A 176 -20.41 -12.36 -33.52
CA HIS A 176 -19.48 -11.23 -33.62
C HIS A 176 -18.42 -11.32 -32.53
N ARG A 177 -17.15 -11.11 -32.89
CA ARG A 177 -16.03 -10.94 -31.96
C ARG A 177 -15.35 -9.59 -32.21
N SER A 178 -15.01 -8.89 -31.14
CA SER A 178 -14.19 -7.68 -31.18
C SER A 178 -13.04 -7.76 -30.20
N LEU A 179 -11.80 -7.58 -30.68
CA LEU A 179 -10.63 -7.35 -29.85
C LEU A 179 -10.61 -5.89 -29.39
N VAL A 180 -10.95 -5.64 -28.13
CA VAL A 180 -11.11 -4.27 -27.59
C VAL A 180 -9.77 -3.60 -27.33
N TYR A 181 -8.80 -4.35 -26.81
CA TYR A 181 -7.43 -3.91 -26.64
C TYR A 181 -6.47 -5.10 -26.54
N MET A 182 -5.21 -4.86 -26.87
CA MET A 182 -4.12 -5.83 -26.72
C MET A 182 -2.83 -5.12 -26.28
N HIS A 183 -2.17 -5.64 -25.25
CA HIS A 183 -0.85 -5.22 -24.81
C HIS A 183 0.14 -6.38 -24.97
N SER A 184 1.25 -6.14 -25.66
CA SER A 184 2.30 -7.14 -25.86
C SER A 184 3.55 -6.86 -25.02
N LYS A 185 4.30 -7.92 -24.70
CA LYS A 185 5.60 -7.84 -24.01
C LYS A 185 6.54 -8.90 -24.59
N GLY A 186 7.64 -8.44 -25.19
CA GLY A 186 8.62 -9.28 -25.90
C GLY A 186 9.16 -8.54 -27.12
N GLY A 187 10.46 -8.61 -27.37
CA GLY A 187 11.12 -7.88 -28.44
C GLY A 187 11.40 -8.74 -29.66
N ILE A 188 10.92 -8.32 -30.83
CA ILE A 188 11.52 -8.64 -32.12
C ILE A 188 11.91 -7.30 -32.75
N SER A 189 13.14 -6.87 -32.52
CA SER A 189 13.72 -5.68 -33.15
C SER A 189 14.95 -6.07 -33.95
N CYS A 190 15.00 -5.63 -35.20
CA CYS A 190 16.20 -5.55 -36.00
C CYS A 190 16.68 -4.10 -35.99
N ASP A 191 17.97 -3.87 -35.70
CA ASP A 191 18.53 -2.52 -35.55
C ASP A 191 18.86 -1.88 -36.90
N ALA A 192 18.26 -0.71 -37.19
CA ALA A 192 18.80 0.29 -38.11
C ALA A 192 18.16 1.69 -37.88
N GLY A 193 18.88 2.57 -37.18
CA GLY A 193 18.88 4.05 -37.32
C GLY A 193 17.57 4.88 -37.35
N GLY A 194 17.35 5.68 -36.28
CA GLY A 194 16.94 7.09 -36.45
C GLY A 194 15.56 7.58 -35.96
N GLY A 195 15.54 8.26 -34.81
CA GLY A 195 14.90 9.60 -34.66
C GLY A 195 13.37 9.80 -34.56
N MET A 196 12.88 10.02 -33.32
CA MET A 196 11.79 10.95 -32.90
C MET A 196 10.29 10.73 -33.27
N GLY A 197 9.40 11.07 -32.31
CA GLY A 197 8.26 11.98 -32.58
C GLY A 197 6.83 11.54 -32.22
N VAL A 198 6.23 12.14 -31.17
CA VAL A 198 4.87 11.86 -30.64
C VAL A 198 3.78 12.81 -31.19
N ALA A 199 2.56 12.31 -31.40
CA ALA A 199 1.23 12.98 -31.36
C ALA A 199 0.18 11.89 -31.66
N LEU A 200 -0.98 11.67 -31.00
CA LEU A 200 -1.88 12.45 -30.13
C LEU A 200 -2.56 13.65 -30.80
N LEU A 201 -3.77 13.40 -31.31
CA LEU A 201 -4.74 14.39 -31.78
C LEU A 201 -5.61 14.86 -30.61
N GLU A 202 -5.31 16.03 -30.06
CA GLU A 202 -6.33 16.87 -29.41
C GLU A 202 -6.95 17.78 -30.47
N ARG A 203 -8.30 17.90 -30.49
CA ARG A 203 -8.96 18.98 -31.22
C ARG A 203 -8.80 20.28 -30.44
N LYS A 204 -8.36 21.35 -31.11
CA LYS A 204 -8.64 22.74 -30.70
C LYS A 204 -8.69 23.67 -31.91
N ASP A 205 -9.49 24.71 -31.76
CA ASP A 205 -9.97 25.57 -32.84
C ASP A 205 -8.92 26.54 -33.40
N ASP A 206 -9.14 26.94 -34.66
CA ASP A 206 -8.32 27.90 -35.40
C ASP A 206 -8.36 29.33 -34.83
N LYS A 207 -7.20 30.01 -34.83
CA LYS A 207 -7.01 31.31 -35.53
C LYS A 207 -5.57 31.86 -35.51
N ASN A 208 -5.04 32.05 -36.71
CA ASN A 208 -4.11 33.11 -37.17
C ASN A 208 -2.69 33.31 -36.56
N SER A 209 -1.69 32.87 -37.35
CA SER A 209 -0.81 33.75 -38.18
C SER A 209 0.72 33.81 -37.93
N LYS A 210 1.44 33.43 -39.01
CA LYS A 210 2.66 34.02 -39.61
C LYS A 210 4.08 33.89 -38.98
N ASN A 211 4.97 33.33 -39.83
CA ASN A 211 6.38 33.70 -40.09
C ASN A 211 7.46 33.37 -39.01
N THR A 212 8.72 33.01 -39.34
CA THR A 212 9.41 32.63 -40.60
C THR A 212 10.69 31.82 -40.29
N TYR A 213 11.23 31.08 -41.27
CA TYR A 213 12.49 30.31 -41.18
C TYR A 213 13.76 31.18 -40.98
N ASN A 214 14.80 30.61 -40.35
CA ASN A 214 16.13 30.55 -40.99
C ASN A 214 17.03 29.43 -40.43
N SER A 215 18.05 29.03 -41.20
CA SER A 215 18.89 27.84 -41.00
C SER A 215 20.37 28.17 -40.75
N GLY A 216 21.17 27.19 -40.27
CA GLY A 216 22.63 27.33 -40.22
C GLY A 216 23.37 26.29 -39.35
N TYR A 217 23.91 25.24 -39.99
CA TYR A 217 25.01 24.42 -39.45
C TYR A 217 26.35 24.91 -40.05
N PRO A 218 27.50 24.61 -39.43
CA PRO A 218 28.38 23.65 -40.11
C PRO A 218 29.12 22.66 -39.20
N THR A 219 29.57 21.56 -39.80
CA THR A 219 30.41 20.50 -39.22
C THR A 219 31.88 20.60 -39.69
N LYS A 220 32.83 20.10 -38.88
CA LYS A 220 34.07 19.38 -39.29
C LYS A 220 34.93 18.98 -38.08
N GLY A 221 35.83 17.99 -38.24
CA GLY A 221 36.80 17.58 -37.21
C GLY A 221 38.06 16.92 -37.78
N LYS A 222 39.09 16.70 -36.94
CA LYS A 222 40.32 15.85 -37.04
C LYS A 222 41.24 16.15 -35.81
N VAL A 223 42.29 15.42 -35.41
CA VAL A 223 42.60 13.96 -35.25
C VAL A 223 44.08 13.81 -34.74
N LEU A 224 44.42 12.74 -33.99
CA LEU A 224 45.77 12.36 -33.47
C LEU A 224 46.40 13.26 -32.34
N SER A 225 47.27 12.82 -31.41
CA SER A 225 47.71 11.48 -30.94
C SER A 225 48.65 11.48 -29.71
N TYR A 226 48.95 10.28 -29.17
CA TYR A 226 50.17 9.83 -28.45
C TYR A 226 50.47 10.28 -26.99
N LEU A 227 50.50 9.32 -26.05
CA LEU A 227 51.76 8.72 -25.54
C LEU A 227 51.53 7.52 -24.58
N SER A 228 52.34 6.47 -24.73
CA SER A 228 52.49 5.34 -23.79
C SER A 228 53.88 4.70 -23.99
N ARG A 229 54.58 4.35 -22.91
CA ARG A 229 55.77 3.47 -22.92
C ARG A 229 55.88 2.65 -21.63
N LYS A 230 56.24 1.37 -21.79
CA LYS A 230 56.72 0.45 -20.73
C LYS A 230 58.25 0.47 -20.66
N ALA A 231 58.80 0.06 -19.51
CA ALA A 231 60.11 -0.61 -19.38
C ALA A 231 60.07 -1.56 -18.16
N THR A 232 60.98 -2.54 -18.08
CA THR A 232 60.84 -3.77 -17.28
C THR A 232 62.13 -4.23 -16.57
N ASN A 233 61.95 -5.00 -15.49
CA ASN A 233 62.85 -5.98 -14.83
C ASN A 233 64.18 -5.53 -14.18
N LYS A 234 64.36 -5.91 -12.90
CA LYS A 234 65.43 -6.82 -12.42
C LYS A 234 65.18 -7.32 -10.98
N ASP A 235 65.97 -8.30 -10.55
CA ASP A 235 65.60 -9.36 -9.60
C ASP A 235 66.12 -9.25 -8.14
N GLU A 236 65.61 -10.18 -7.32
CA GLU A 236 66.14 -10.84 -6.10
C GLU A 236 66.26 -10.16 -4.71
N LYS A 237 65.67 -10.88 -3.73
CA LYS A 237 66.05 -11.18 -2.32
C LYS A 237 66.49 -10.06 -1.36
N VAL A 238 65.82 -10.00 -0.20
CA VAL A 238 66.34 -10.41 1.13
C VAL A 238 65.19 -10.32 2.18
N GLU A 239 65.17 -11.24 3.15
CA GLU A 239 64.21 -11.27 4.28
C GLU A 239 64.65 -10.40 5.47
N GLU A 240 63.77 -10.25 6.46
CA GLU A 240 64.04 -9.75 7.83
C GLU A 240 64.74 -8.39 7.99
N GLU A 241 63.95 -7.31 8.10
CA GLU A 241 63.94 -6.44 9.29
C GLU A 241 62.83 -5.36 9.20
N ASN A 242 62.57 -4.64 10.31
CA ASN A 242 61.66 -3.49 10.43
C ASN A 242 60.15 -3.77 10.59
N ALA A 243 59.80 -4.50 11.65
CA ALA A 243 58.45 -4.50 12.21
C ALA A 243 58.01 -3.15 12.84
N ASP A 244 58.94 -2.19 13.03
CA ASP A 244 58.73 -1.03 13.91
C ASP A 244 58.43 0.32 13.20
N LEU A 245 58.37 0.36 11.87
CA LEU A 245 58.09 1.61 11.12
C LEU A 245 56.61 1.87 10.76
N ARG A 246 55.67 1.03 11.22
CA ARG A 246 54.23 1.16 10.86
C ARG A 246 53.37 1.96 11.85
N CYS A 247 53.80 2.16 13.10
CA CYS A 247 53.01 2.94 14.06
C CYS A 247 53.04 4.47 13.74
N HIS A 248 54.21 5.01 13.40
CA HIS A 248 54.42 6.46 13.26
C HIS A 248 53.79 7.14 12.02
N LYS A 249 53.20 6.37 11.08
CA LYS A 249 52.46 6.93 9.93
C LYS A 249 50.95 7.04 10.17
N ILE A 250 50.38 6.25 11.08
CA ILE A 250 48.94 6.29 11.37
C ILE A 250 48.61 7.51 12.24
N ASP A 251 49.42 7.81 13.25
CA ASP A 251 49.21 8.99 14.11
C ASP A 251 49.36 10.32 13.35
N LYS A 252 50.29 10.42 12.40
CA LYS A 252 50.39 11.60 11.51
C LYS A 252 49.17 11.75 10.61
N LEU A 253 48.57 10.65 10.14
CA LEU A 253 47.29 10.70 9.43
C LEU A 253 46.15 11.14 10.35
N PHE A 254 46.07 10.60 11.57
CA PHE A 254 45.03 10.94 12.54
C PHE A 254 45.10 12.40 12.97
N LEU A 255 46.31 12.92 13.21
CA LEU A 255 46.55 14.33 13.51
C LEU A 255 46.17 15.23 12.32
N PHE A 256 46.50 14.82 11.08
CA PHE A 256 46.12 15.53 9.86
C PHE A 256 44.59 15.56 9.68
N PHE A 257 43.88 14.46 9.91
CA PHE A 257 42.41 14.43 9.89
C PHE A 257 41.79 15.29 11.00
N LYS A 258 42.36 15.28 12.21
CA LYS A 258 41.88 16.08 13.37
C LYS A 258 42.14 17.58 13.18
N LEU A 259 43.23 17.96 12.51
CA LEU A 259 43.50 19.34 12.08
C LEU A 259 42.58 19.75 10.92
N ARG A 260 42.40 18.90 9.91
CA ARG A 260 41.50 19.15 8.78
C ARG A 260 40.04 19.29 9.21
N SER A 261 39.57 18.51 10.17
CA SER A 261 38.21 18.64 10.72
C SER A 261 38.05 19.95 11.53
N LYS A 262 39.02 20.30 12.40
CA LYS A 262 39.02 21.60 13.08
C LYS A 262 39.07 22.79 12.12
N LEU A 263 39.84 22.70 11.03
CA LEU A 263 39.90 23.74 9.99
C LEU A 263 38.59 23.83 9.21
N LEU A 264 37.99 22.70 8.82
CA LEU A 264 36.67 22.66 8.16
C LEU A 264 35.56 23.21 9.06
N VAL A 265 35.59 22.93 10.37
CA VAL A 265 34.66 23.52 11.34
C VAL A 265 34.88 25.03 11.46
N LYS A 266 36.13 25.51 11.61
CA LYS A 266 36.41 26.97 11.60
C LYS A 266 35.97 27.65 10.30
N LEU A 267 36.13 27.00 9.15
CA LEU A 267 35.67 27.50 7.85
C LEU A 267 34.14 27.47 7.73
N ARG A 268 33.45 26.45 8.24
CA ARG A 268 31.98 26.42 8.34
C ARG A 268 31.46 27.52 9.25
N VAL A 269 32.06 27.72 10.42
CA VAL A 269 31.68 28.80 11.36
C VAL A 269 31.94 30.17 10.74
N ARG A 270 33.07 30.39 10.04
CA ARG A 270 33.29 31.63 9.27
C ARG A 270 32.26 31.82 8.16
N LYS A 271 31.92 30.80 7.36
CA LYS A 271 30.87 30.88 6.33
C LYS A 271 29.48 31.16 6.92
N ILE A 272 29.13 30.53 8.06
CA ILE A 272 27.86 30.77 8.77
C ILE A 272 27.81 32.19 9.34
N ASN A 273 28.91 32.70 9.90
CA ASN A 273 28.96 34.06 10.42
C ASN A 273 28.94 35.11 9.30
N LEU A 274 29.59 34.85 8.17
CA LEU A 274 29.49 35.68 6.97
C LEU A 274 28.06 35.69 6.43
N ALA A 275 27.42 34.52 6.28
CA ALA A 275 26.03 34.41 5.86
C ALA A 275 25.07 35.12 6.84
N LYS A 276 25.28 35.00 8.17
CA LYS A 276 24.51 35.75 9.18
C LYS A 276 24.73 37.26 9.07
N ALA A 277 25.94 37.72 8.74
CA ALA A 277 26.23 39.14 8.50
C ALA A 277 25.51 39.64 7.24
N THR A 278 25.61 38.90 6.12
CA THR A 278 24.89 39.21 4.88
C THR A 278 23.37 39.22 5.12
N ILE A 279 22.80 38.22 5.79
CA ILE A 279 21.37 38.18 6.12
C ILE A 279 20.96 39.38 6.99
N ARG A 280 21.73 39.76 8.02
CA ARG A 280 21.44 40.98 8.81
C ARG A 280 21.49 42.24 7.95
N GLN A 281 22.42 42.33 7.00
CA GLN A 281 22.56 43.46 6.11
C GLN A 281 21.41 43.53 5.09
N THR A 282 21.01 42.39 4.51
CA THR A 282 19.83 42.26 3.65
C THR A 282 18.54 42.58 4.40
N VAL A 283 18.38 42.12 5.65
CA VAL A 283 17.22 42.47 6.49
C VAL A 283 17.19 43.97 6.83
N LYS A 284 18.34 44.61 7.08
CA LYS A 284 18.43 46.08 7.25
C LYS A 284 18.06 46.86 5.98
N LEU A 285 18.49 46.37 4.81
CA LEU A 285 18.14 46.94 3.50
C LEU A 285 16.65 46.74 3.18
N MET A 286 16.09 45.56 3.49
CA MET A 286 14.67 45.29 3.34
C MET A 286 13.82 46.12 4.30
N SER A 287 14.23 46.31 5.57
CA SER A 287 13.49 47.18 6.50
C SER A 287 13.52 48.64 6.05
N ALA A 288 14.67 49.14 5.56
CA ALA A 288 14.76 50.51 5.03
C ALA A 288 13.86 50.72 3.80
N ASN A 289 13.84 49.75 2.87
CA ASN A 289 12.95 49.79 1.70
C ASN A 289 11.47 49.66 2.09
N TYR A 290 11.14 48.88 3.14
CA TYR A 290 9.76 48.74 3.62
C TYR A 290 9.25 50.01 4.29
N THR A 291 10.10 50.70 5.08
CA THR A 291 9.77 52.03 5.62
C THR A 291 9.55 53.04 4.48
N PHE A 292 10.45 53.09 3.49
CA PHE A 292 10.29 53.96 2.31
C PHE A 292 8.99 53.67 1.54
N PHE A 293 8.65 52.40 1.34
CA PHE A 293 7.42 51.99 0.66
C PHE A 293 6.17 52.41 1.43
N ILE A 294 6.15 52.29 2.77
CA ILE A 294 5.07 52.78 3.62
C ILE A 294 4.95 54.30 3.53
N THR A 295 6.05 55.05 3.56
CA THR A 295 6.02 56.52 3.43
C THR A 295 5.48 56.95 2.07
N VAL A 296 5.90 56.30 0.97
CA VAL A 296 5.38 56.57 -0.38
C VAL A 296 3.89 56.22 -0.49
N VAL A 297 3.44 55.10 0.07
CA VAL A 297 2.03 54.71 0.09
C VAL A 297 1.19 55.68 0.93
N GLN A 298 1.68 56.15 2.09
CA GLN A 298 1.02 57.20 2.87
C GLN A 298 0.96 58.53 2.11
N PHE A 299 2.01 58.92 1.38
CA PHE A 299 2.02 60.14 0.57
C PHE A 299 1.03 60.07 -0.61
N ILE A 300 0.93 58.91 -1.26
CA ILE A 300 -0.05 58.63 -2.31
C ILE A 300 -1.48 58.64 -1.73
N LEU A 301 -1.70 58.05 -0.56
CA LEU A 301 -3.01 58.05 0.11
C LEU A 301 -3.42 59.45 0.59
N MET A 302 -2.50 60.26 1.13
CA MET A 302 -2.79 61.67 1.44
C MET A 302 -3.07 62.48 0.16
N SER A 303 -2.34 62.24 -0.93
CA SER A 303 -2.57 62.93 -2.22
C SER A 303 -3.91 62.54 -2.87
N LEU A 304 -4.37 61.29 -2.68
CA LEU A 304 -5.73 60.86 -3.04
C LEU A 304 -6.80 61.48 -2.14
N ALA A 305 -6.60 61.45 -0.81
CA ALA A 305 -7.54 62.00 0.16
C ALA A 305 -7.76 63.52 -0.01
N THR A 306 -6.75 64.24 -0.51
CA THR A 306 -6.86 65.70 -0.80
C THR A 306 -7.63 65.99 -2.10
N LYS A 307 -7.88 64.99 -2.96
CA LYS A 307 -8.60 65.16 -4.24
C LYS A 307 -10.08 64.74 -4.21
N ILE A 308 -10.58 64.22 -3.10
CA ILE A 308 -11.98 63.80 -2.94
C ILE A 308 -12.56 64.49 -1.71
N ASN A 309 -13.13 65.68 -1.91
CA ASN A 309 -13.98 66.32 -0.93
C ASN A 309 -15.19 66.95 -1.63
N LEU A 310 -16.36 66.37 -1.42
CA LEU A 310 -17.67 66.97 -1.68
C LEU A 310 -18.70 66.27 -0.79
N ASN A 311 -19.12 66.98 0.27
CA ASN A 311 -20.44 67.01 0.93
C ASN A 311 -21.20 65.66 1.17
N SER A 312 -21.75 65.35 2.36
CA SER A 312 -22.24 66.23 3.43
C SER A 312 -22.32 65.53 4.81
N ARG A 313 -22.74 66.27 5.85
CA ARG A 313 -22.56 66.00 7.30
C ARG A 313 -23.76 65.27 7.97
N PRO A 314 -23.70 64.90 9.28
CA PRO A 314 -24.19 63.59 9.76
C PRO A 314 -25.41 63.67 10.70
N LYS A 315 -25.80 62.51 11.27
CA LYS A 315 -26.40 62.43 12.62
C LYS A 315 -26.02 61.13 13.34
N ILE A 316 -25.38 61.27 14.49
CA ILE A 316 -25.18 60.23 15.52
C ILE A 316 -26.10 60.61 16.69
N ILE A 317 -26.80 59.64 17.28
CA ILE A 317 -27.36 59.76 18.63
C ILE A 317 -27.00 58.49 19.39
N SER A 318 -26.27 58.63 20.49
CA SER A 318 -26.14 57.62 21.53
C SER A 318 -27.31 57.75 22.51
N PHE A 319 -27.71 56.66 23.17
CA PHE A 319 -28.28 56.77 24.51
C PHE A 319 -27.98 55.54 25.36
N THR A 320 -27.44 55.78 26.55
CA THR A 320 -27.33 54.83 27.66
C THR A 320 -28.65 54.78 28.42
N SER A 321 -29.02 53.61 28.98
CA SER A 321 -29.90 53.57 30.16
C SER A 321 -29.67 52.32 31.00
N LYS A 322 -29.44 52.53 32.31
CA LYS A 322 -29.61 51.52 33.36
C LYS A 322 -31.07 51.54 33.80
N VAL A 323 -31.69 50.38 33.98
CA VAL A 323 -32.84 50.18 34.89
C VAL A 323 -32.69 48.80 35.55
N LEU A 324 -32.79 48.74 36.87
CA LEU A 324 -33.04 47.49 37.61
C LEU A 324 -34.55 47.20 37.59
N PHE A 325 -34.96 45.92 37.67
CA PHE A 325 -35.79 45.46 38.80
C PHE A 325 -35.84 43.92 38.91
N THR A 326 -36.33 43.46 40.05
CA THR A 326 -36.23 42.12 40.65
C THR A 326 -37.21 41.05 40.12
N SER A 327 -36.87 39.77 40.34
CA SER A 327 -37.73 38.64 40.80
C SER A 327 -39.15 38.47 40.23
N THR A 328 -39.62 37.26 39.91
CA THR A 328 -40.00 36.26 40.93
C THR A 328 -40.25 34.87 40.32
N VAL A 329 -40.11 33.84 41.16
CA VAL A 329 -40.43 32.42 40.98
C VAL A 329 -41.87 32.16 40.52
N LEU A 330 -42.10 31.11 39.72
CA LEU A 330 -43.25 30.22 39.90
C LEU A 330 -42.98 28.83 39.29
N GLU A 331 -43.05 27.81 40.15
CA GLU A 331 -43.16 26.41 39.75
C GLU A 331 -44.52 26.16 39.06
N MET A 332 -44.62 25.11 38.23
CA MET A 332 -45.67 24.09 38.35
C MET A 332 -45.51 22.98 37.29
N GLN A 333 -45.17 21.78 37.75
CA GLN A 333 -45.71 20.51 37.24
C GLN A 333 -47.24 20.48 37.52
N PRO A 334 -48.10 19.66 36.86
CA PRO A 334 -47.78 18.27 36.51
C PRO A 334 -48.58 17.59 35.33
N LYS A 335 -48.39 16.27 35.23
CA LYS A 335 -49.30 15.22 34.72
C LYS A 335 -49.48 15.01 33.20
N SER A 336 -49.07 13.81 32.79
CA SER A 336 -49.60 13.02 31.66
C SER A 336 -51.11 12.75 31.79
N PRO A 337 -51.80 12.48 30.67
CA PRO A 337 -52.14 11.07 30.38
C PRO A 337 -51.90 10.68 28.90
N GLY A 338 -51.80 9.39 28.63
CA GLY A 338 -51.88 8.85 27.26
C GLY A 338 -53.28 8.35 26.92
N ILE A 339 -53.55 8.09 25.64
CA ILE A 339 -54.44 7.04 25.09
C ILE A 339 -54.32 7.03 23.55
N ASP A 340 -54.59 5.86 22.96
CA ASP A 340 -54.50 5.55 21.52
C ASP A 340 -55.31 6.45 20.57
N GLY A 341 -54.83 6.54 19.32
CA GLY A 341 -55.56 7.21 18.23
C GLY A 341 -55.02 6.91 16.84
N LYS A 342 -55.38 5.75 16.24
CA LYS A 342 -55.07 5.44 14.83
C LYS A 342 -55.73 6.46 13.88
N ARG A 343 -54.96 7.12 13.02
CA ARG A 343 -55.45 7.64 11.72
C ARG A 343 -54.43 7.44 10.61
N LYS A 344 -54.88 6.89 9.48
CA LYS A 344 -54.15 6.92 8.21
C LYS A 344 -54.27 8.32 7.60
N GLY A 345 -53.17 8.84 7.07
CA GLY A 345 -53.14 10.05 6.26
C GLY A 345 -51.85 10.08 5.45
N SER A 346 -51.97 10.16 4.13
CA SER A 346 -50.84 10.14 3.20
C SER A 346 -50.48 11.55 2.73
N CYS A 347 -49.20 11.94 2.82
CA CYS A 347 -48.55 12.70 1.75
C CYS A 347 -47.02 12.57 1.83
N SER A 348 -46.35 12.94 0.75
CA SER A 348 -44.94 12.68 0.44
C SER A 348 -43.95 13.72 0.95
N THR A 349 -42.76 13.27 1.39
CA THR A 349 -41.48 14.00 1.20
C THR A 349 -40.27 13.07 1.27
N GLU A 350 -39.33 13.32 0.35
CA GLU A 350 -37.87 13.04 0.32
C GLU A 350 -37.25 11.76 0.93
N SER A 351 -36.37 11.14 0.15
CA SER A 351 -35.82 9.80 0.36
C SER A 351 -34.63 9.75 1.32
N ALA A 352 -34.90 9.90 2.62
CA ALA A 352 -33.97 9.46 3.67
C ALA A 352 -33.76 7.92 3.59
N ARG A 353 -32.51 7.48 3.37
CA ARG A 353 -32.18 6.04 3.33
C ARG A 353 -32.16 5.46 4.75
N THR A 354 -33.25 4.80 5.13
CA THR A 354 -33.32 4.02 6.37
C THR A 354 -32.47 2.75 6.28
N TYR A 355 -31.56 2.59 7.24
CA TYR A 355 -30.97 1.28 7.55
C TYR A 355 -32.05 0.41 8.22
N GLU A 356 -32.36 -0.75 7.64
CA GLU A 356 -33.28 -1.70 8.29
C GLU A 356 -32.71 -2.19 9.62
N SER A 357 -33.59 -2.28 10.64
CA SER A 357 -33.19 -2.74 11.96
C SER A 357 -32.93 -4.25 11.95
N TYR A 358 -31.70 -4.64 12.28
CA TYR A 358 -31.33 -6.05 12.44
C TYR A 358 -32.21 -6.73 13.50
N LYS A 359 -33.09 -7.65 13.07
CA LYS A 359 -33.75 -8.58 13.98
C LYS A 359 -32.68 -9.42 14.68
N LYS A 360 -32.52 -9.22 15.99
CA LYS A 360 -31.64 -10.03 16.85
C LYS A 360 -32.04 -11.50 16.81
N SER A 361 -31.35 -12.30 16.00
CA SER A 361 -31.16 -13.72 16.29
C SER A 361 -30.17 -13.83 17.46
N LYS A 362 -30.63 -14.32 18.62
CA LYS A 362 -29.75 -14.68 19.73
C LYS A 362 -28.95 -15.94 19.34
N VAL A 363 -27.86 -15.77 18.60
CA VAL A 363 -26.85 -16.82 18.44
C VAL A 363 -26.10 -16.92 19.77
N ASN A 364 -26.28 -18.04 20.47
CA ASN A 364 -25.66 -18.26 21.77
C ASN A 364 -24.15 -18.44 21.56
N ASN A 365 -23.32 -17.54 22.12
CA ASN A 365 -21.93 -17.33 21.69
C ASN A 365 -21.00 -18.55 21.94
N GLY A 366 -21.47 -19.54 22.70
CA GLY A 366 -20.77 -20.77 23.06
C GLY A 366 -21.14 -22.04 22.28
N SER A 367 -22.04 -22.01 21.28
CA SER A 367 -22.53 -23.24 20.62
C SER A 367 -21.93 -23.56 19.23
N ILE A 368 -20.84 -22.91 18.80
CA ILE A 368 -20.22 -23.09 17.46
C ILE A 368 -18.94 -23.95 17.56
N ASN A 369 -19.12 -25.19 18.03
CA ASN A 369 -18.12 -26.21 18.33
C ASN A 369 -17.04 -25.82 19.36
N PRO A 370 -16.49 -26.77 20.14
CA PRO A 370 -15.26 -26.51 20.87
C PRO A 370 -14.15 -26.08 19.88
N PRO A 371 -13.23 -25.18 20.29
CA PRO A 371 -12.10 -24.83 19.44
C PRO A 371 -11.28 -26.10 19.16
N PRO A 372 -10.75 -26.27 17.93
CA PRO A 372 -9.83 -27.37 17.66
C PRO A 372 -8.65 -27.30 18.63
N ALA A 373 -8.22 -28.45 19.14
CA ALA A 373 -6.93 -28.53 19.82
C ALA A 373 -5.84 -28.05 18.85
N SER A 374 -4.91 -27.23 19.35
CA SER A 374 -3.66 -26.92 18.63
C SER A 374 -2.98 -28.23 18.24
N HIS A 375 -2.33 -28.25 17.09
CA HIS A 375 -1.64 -29.44 16.61
C HIS A 375 -0.64 -29.93 17.68
N PRO A 376 -0.54 -31.23 18.03
CA PRO A 376 0.34 -31.68 19.12
C PRO A 376 1.79 -31.19 18.95
N LYS A 377 2.31 -31.28 17.72
CA LYS A 377 3.65 -30.76 17.35
C LYS A 377 3.81 -29.22 17.47
N GLU A 378 2.71 -28.43 17.49
CA GLU A 378 2.77 -26.98 17.79
C GLU A 378 3.04 -26.74 19.28
N GLN A 379 2.42 -27.56 20.15
CA GLN A 379 2.63 -27.48 21.61
C GLN A 379 4.03 -27.96 22.00
N GLU A 380 4.48 -29.07 21.43
CA GLU A 380 5.85 -29.59 21.60
C GLU A 380 6.94 -28.61 21.12
N ALA A 381 6.58 -27.71 20.20
CA ALA A 381 7.48 -26.70 19.66
C ALA A 381 7.62 -25.43 20.53
N GLY A 382 6.72 -25.15 21.47
CA GLY A 382 6.73 -23.92 22.30
C GLY A 382 6.63 -22.61 21.52
N THR A 383 6.25 -22.67 20.23
CA THR A 383 6.49 -21.60 19.25
C THR A 383 5.55 -20.40 19.32
N ASN A 384 4.55 -20.43 20.19
CA ASN A 384 3.56 -19.36 20.35
C ASN A 384 3.31 -18.97 21.82
N ASP A 385 4.14 -19.42 22.77
CA ASP A 385 3.84 -19.35 24.22
C ASP A 385 3.50 -17.94 24.72
N LYS A 386 4.21 -16.91 24.24
CA LYS A 386 3.91 -15.49 24.56
C LYS A 386 2.53 -15.07 24.06
N PHE A 387 2.14 -15.46 22.85
CA PHE A 387 0.82 -15.16 22.29
C PHE A 387 -0.28 -15.95 23.01
N ARG A 388 -0.01 -17.22 23.33
CA ARG A 388 -0.93 -18.10 24.08
C ARG A 388 -1.13 -17.68 25.54
N ALA A 389 -0.23 -16.88 26.11
CA ALA A 389 -0.42 -16.29 27.44
C ALA A 389 -1.56 -15.25 27.49
N PHE A 390 -1.90 -14.63 26.35
CA PHE A 390 -2.97 -13.63 26.25
C PHE A 390 -4.20 -14.10 25.46
N TYR A 391 -4.01 -15.02 24.50
CA TYR A 391 -5.06 -15.49 23.60
C TYR A 391 -5.23 -17.02 23.68
N GLY A 392 -6.48 -17.47 23.60
CA GLY A 392 -6.81 -18.90 23.65
C GLY A 392 -6.32 -19.71 22.43
N THR A 393 -6.83 -20.93 22.32
CA THR A 393 -6.61 -21.79 21.15
C THR A 393 -7.14 -21.15 19.86
N GLU A 394 -6.64 -21.62 18.71
CA GLU A 394 -7.12 -21.13 17.41
C GLU A 394 -8.65 -21.36 17.28
N MET A 395 -9.38 -20.39 16.74
CA MET A 395 -10.84 -20.49 16.62
C MET A 395 -11.28 -21.64 15.68
N SER A 396 -12.53 -22.06 15.75
CA SER A 396 -13.07 -23.03 14.78
C SER A 396 -13.26 -22.40 13.39
N ASN A 397 -13.09 -23.17 12.31
CA ASN A 397 -13.38 -22.71 10.94
C ASN A 397 -14.87 -22.29 10.81
N ALA A 398 -15.78 -22.96 11.53
CA ALA A 398 -17.19 -22.58 11.62
C ALA A 398 -17.39 -21.16 12.20
N ARG A 399 -16.64 -20.79 13.26
CA ARG A 399 -16.68 -19.43 13.82
C ARG A 399 -16.09 -18.38 12.87
N ALA A 400 -15.05 -18.72 12.12
CA ALA A 400 -14.50 -17.84 11.08
C ALA A 400 -15.48 -17.63 9.92
N LEU A 401 -16.16 -18.70 9.47
CA LEU A 401 -17.27 -18.60 8.50
C LEU A 401 -18.43 -17.76 9.04
N ALA A 402 -18.75 -17.84 10.33
CA ALA A 402 -19.81 -17.03 10.93
C ALA A 402 -19.49 -15.52 10.89
N TYR A 403 -18.22 -15.12 11.07
CA TYR A 403 -17.78 -13.74 10.79
C TYR A 403 -17.84 -13.39 9.29
N LYS A 404 -17.38 -14.30 8.41
CA LYS A 404 -17.39 -14.08 6.96
C LYS A 404 -18.81 -13.85 6.41
N ASN A 405 -19.78 -14.60 6.93
CA ASN A 405 -21.18 -14.61 6.51
C ASN A 405 -22.07 -13.61 7.29
N GLY A 406 -21.50 -12.77 8.17
CA GLY A 406 -22.25 -11.78 8.95
C GLY A 406 -23.19 -12.36 10.02
N GLN A 407 -22.99 -13.62 10.42
CA GLN A 407 -23.75 -14.26 11.51
C GLN A 407 -23.25 -13.80 12.90
N ILE A 408 -22.00 -13.37 13.00
CA ILE A 408 -21.43 -12.69 14.16
C ILE A 408 -21.03 -11.28 13.70
N PRO A 409 -21.46 -10.21 14.40
CA PRO A 409 -21.10 -8.84 14.02
C PRO A 409 -19.59 -8.64 14.13
N ARG A 410 -19.01 -8.00 13.10
CA ARG A 410 -17.57 -7.71 13.03
C ARG A 410 -17.22 -6.63 14.07
N PRO A 411 -16.01 -6.62 14.66
CA PRO A 411 -15.62 -5.57 15.61
C PRO A 411 -15.79 -4.14 15.08
N ILE A 412 -15.53 -3.91 13.79
CA ILE A 412 -15.74 -2.60 13.14
C ILE A 412 -17.22 -2.22 13.06
N GLU A 413 -18.12 -3.20 12.90
CA GLU A 413 -19.57 -2.99 12.93
C GLU A 413 -20.03 -2.67 14.36
N VAL A 414 -19.50 -3.38 15.36
CA VAL A 414 -19.78 -3.12 16.78
C VAL A 414 -19.34 -1.71 17.20
N LEU A 415 -18.19 -1.23 16.71
CA LEU A 415 -17.73 0.15 16.91
C LEU A 415 -18.62 1.17 16.19
N ASN A 416 -18.92 0.97 14.91
CA ASN A 416 -19.81 1.88 14.17
C ASN A 416 -21.21 1.94 14.82
N SER A 417 -21.77 0.80 15.28
CA SER A 417 -23.02 0.75 16.03
C SER A 417 -22.92 1.52 17.35
N ALA A 418 -21.83 1.36 18.12
CA ALA A 418 -21.61 2.11 19.35
C ALA A 418 -21.60 3.63 19.09
N LEU A 419 -20.89 4.08 18.04
CA LEU A 419 -20.84 5.49 17.66
C LEU A 419 -22.22 6.04 17.26
N ILE A 420 -23.00 5.28 16.48
CA ILE A 420 -24.33 5.68 15.98
C ILE A 420 -25.37 5.71 17.11
N GLU A 421 -25.48 4.64 17.91
CA GLU A 421 -26.52 4.50 18.93
C GLU A 421 -26.36 5.50 20.09
N THR A 422 -25.11 5.89 20.38
CA THR A 422 -24.78 6.88 21.41
C THR A 422 -24.80 8.32 20.92
N LYS A 423 -24.75 8.55 19.59
CA LYS A 423 -24.50 9.86 18.96
C LYS A 423 -25.35 10.98 19.57
N SER A 424 -26.68 10.86 19.52
CA SER A 424 -27.58 11.92 19.98
C SER A 424 -27.44 12.25 21.46
N LYS A 425 -27.03 11.30 22.31
CA LYS A 425 -26.79 11.55 23.73
C LYS A 425 -25.42 12.17 23.97
N ARG A 426 -24.39 11.77 23.20
CA ARG A 426 -23.05 12.38 23.26
C ARG A 426 -23.05 13.83 22.75
N GLU A 427 -23.87 14.14 21.74
CA GLU A 427 -24.05 15.50 21.23
C GLU A 427 -24.77 16.44 22.22
N GLN A 428 -25.47 15.89 23.23
CA GLN A 428 -26.12 16.65 24.32
C GLN A 428 -25.20 16.89 25.53
N ILE A 429 -24.00 16.32 25.55
CA ILE A 429 -23.04 16.54 26.62
C ILE A 429 -22.33 17.89 26.38
N GLU A 430 -22.46 18.78 27.35
CA GLU A 430 -21.82 20.09 27.36
C GLU A 430 -20.32 19.98 27.69
N VAL A 431 -19.54 20.95 27.20
CA VAL A 431 -18.10 21.02 27.50
C VAL A 431 -17.89 21.51 28.94
N SER A 432 -17.10 20.77 29.70
CA SER A 432 -16.70 21.09 31.08
C SER A 432 -15.29 21.72 31.10
N ASP A 433 -14.51 21.56 32.17
CA ASP A 433 -13.22 22.24 32.43
C ASP A 433 -12.10 22.06 31.38
N ALA A 434 -12.19 21.04 30.51
CA ALA A 434 -11.21 20.70 29.48
C ALA A 434 -11.78 19.75 28.42
N VAL A 435 -11.05 19.57 27.32
CA VAL A 435 -11.24 18.49 26.33
C VAL A 435 -9.99 17.60 26.31
N VAL A 436 -10.18 16.28 26.21
CA VAL A 436 -9.08 15.30 26.22
C VAL A 436 -8.91 14.63 24.86
N HIS A 437 -7.66 14.50 24.41
CA HIS A 437 -7.27 13.66 23.27
C HIS A 437 -6.38 12.49 23.72
N TRP A 438 -6.67 11.29 23.24
CA TRP A 438 -5.88 10.09 23.52
C TRP A 438 -5.10 9.64 22.27
N PHE A 439 -3.78 9.78 22.33
CA PHE A 439 -2.85 9.24 21.35
C PHE A 439 -2.69 7.71 21.49
N ARG A 440 -2.62 7.02 20.35
CA ARG A 440 -2.23 5.61 20.19
C ARG A 440 -1.16 5.49 19.09
N CYS A 441 -1.43 4.75 18.02
CA CYS A 441 -0.57 4.63 16.83
C CYS A 441 -0.63 5.85 15.87
N ASP A 442 -0.73 7.07 16.40
CA ASP A 442 -0.97 8.33 15.69
C ASP A 442 -0.10 9.50 16.22
N LEU A 443 1.13 9.20 16.65
CA LEU A 443 2.05 10.07 17.40
C LEU A 443 2.59 11.29 16.61
N ARG A 444 1.72 12.21 16.22
CA ARG A 444 2.02 13.45 15.48
C ARG A 444 1.02 14.56 15.79
N ILE A 445 1.42 15.79 15.51
CA ILE A 445 0.63 17.00 15.71
C ILE A 445 -0.10 17.42 14.43
N ARG A 446 0.50 17.23 13.24
CA ARG A 446 -0.11 17.64 11.96
C ARG A 446 -0.99 16.55 11.35
N ASP A 447 -2.06 16.97 10.67
CA ASP A 447 -2.97 16.07 9.96
C ASP A 447 -3.44 14.89 10.83
N ASN A 448 -3.74 15.15 12.10
CA ASN A 448 -4.33 14.17 13.02
C ASN A 448 -5.81 14.55 13.23
N ARG A 449 -6.74 13.72 12.75
CA ARG A 449 -8.16 14.07 12.70
C ARG A 449 -8.82 14.20 14.07
N SER A 450 -8.59 13.26 14.99
CA SER A 450 -9.14 13.36 16.35
C SER A 450 -8.49 14.46 17.19
N LEU A 451 -7.19 14.71 17.03
CA LEU A 451 -6.50 15.81 17.72
C LEU A 451 -7.01 17.18 17.26
N HIS A 452 -7.23 17.32 15.95
CA HIS A 452 -7.82 18.53 15.37
C HIS A 452 -9.26 18.73 15.87
N ALA A 453 -10.11 17.69 15.82
CA ALA A 453 -11.48 17.76 16.35
C ALA A 453 -11.52 18.12 17.85
N ALA A 454 -10.61 17.55 18.65
CA ALA A 454 -10.46 17.88 20.06
C ALA A 454 -10.03 19.34 20.26
N SER A 455 -9.07 19.83 19.47
CA SER A 455 -8.59 21.22 19.53
C SER A 455 -9.67 22.21 19.13
N GLU A 456 -10.49 21.91 18.13
CA GLU A 456 -11.58 22.79 17.71
C GLU A 456 -12.69 22.83 18.76
N LYS A 457 -13.11 21.66 19.29
CA LYS A 457 -14.07 21.57 20.40
C LYS A 457 -13.59 22.36 21.63
N ALA A 458 -12.29 22.27 21.96
CA ALA A 458 -11.68 23.03 23.06
C ALA A 458 -11.71 24.55 22.79
N ARG A 459 -11.27 24.96 21.58
CA ARG A 459 -11.19 26.36 21.13
C ARG A 459 -12.57 27.03 21.08
N GLU A 460 -13.57 26.36 20.55
CA GLU A 460 -14.96 26.86 20.45
C GLU A 460 -15.59 27.15 21.81
N ASN A 461 -15.17 26.43 22.86
CA ASN A 461 -15.72 26.55 24.21
C ASN A 461 -14.77 27.32 25.16
N GLY A 462 -13.62 27.79 24.67
CA GLY A 462 -12.65 28.56 25.46
C GLY A 462 -11.92 27.76 26.55
N VAL A 463 -11.86 26.42 26.42
CA VAL A 463 -11.27 25.52 27.44
C VAL A 463 -9.95 24.90 26.97
N PRO A 464 -9.07 24.46 27.89
CA PRO A 464 -7.81 23.81 27.51
C PRO A 464 -7.99 22.44 26.85
N LEU A 465 -7.14 22.16 25.86
CA LEU A 465 -6.89 20.80 25.35
C LEU A 465 -5.83 20.11 26.24
N ILE A 466 -6.14 18.90 26.68
CA ILE A 466 -5.23 17.97 27.36
C ILE A 466 -5.00 16.78 26.43
N THR A 467 -3.77 16.26 26.38
CA THR A 467 -3.46 15.05 25.62
C THR A 467 -2.89 13.96 26.53
N MET A 468 -3.12 12.70 26.19
CA MET A 468 -2.59 11.56 26.95
C MET A 468 -2.11 10.41 26.08
N TYR A 469 -1.19 9.61 26.61
CA TYR A 469 -0.76 8.33 26.07
C TYR A 469 -0.59 7.30 27.21
N ILE A 470 -1.14 6.10 27.04
CA ILE A 470 -1.00 5.00 28.00
C ILE A 470 0.02 4.00 27.47
N VAL A 471 1.13 3.84 28.19
CA VAL A 471 2.13 2.80 27.93
C VAL A 471 1.63 1.49 28.55
N SER A 472 1.39 0.48 27.72
CA SER A 472 0.88 -0.84 28.15
C SER A 472 1.88 -1.94 27.81
N PRO A 473 2.69 -2.41 28.79
CA PRO A 473 3.59 -3.54 28.61
C PRO A 473 2.86 -4.80 28.14
N GLN A 474 1.68 -5.10 28.69
CA GLN A 474 0.90 -6.27 28.29
C GLN A 474 0.31 -6.17 26.88
N ASP A 475 -0.05 -4.99 26.36
CA ASP A 475 -0.42 -4.88 24.94
C ASP A 475 0.83 -5.05 24.04
N PHE A 476 1.99 -4.54 24.44
CA PHE A 476 3.25 -4.76 23.70
C PHE A 476 3.71 -6.23 23.73
N GLU A 477 3.36 -7.00 24.76
CA GLU A 477 3.59 -8.44 24.82
C GLU A 477 2.55 -9.22 23.99
N ALA A 478 1.26 -8.97 24.20
CA ALA A 478 0.17 -9.63 23.47
C ALA A 478 0.29 -9.44 21.95
N HIS A 479 0.61 -8.22 21.49
CA HIS A 479 0.75 -7.90 20.07
C HIS A 479 2.17 -8.16 19.52
N LEU A 480 3.03 -8.84 20.29
CA LEU A 480 4.40 -9.20 19.91
C LEU A 480 5.27 -8.01 19.44
N THR A 481 5.00 -6.80 19.94
CA THR A 481 5.69 -5.57 19.54
C THR A 481 7.19 -5.65 19.82
N SER A 482 8.02 -5.45 18.80
CA SER A 482 9.48 -5.52 18.94
C SER A 482 10.06 -4.53 19.97
N PRO A 483 11.15 -4.89 20.69
CA PRO A 483 11.89 -3.96 21.53
C PRO A 483 12.31 -2.68 20.79
N ALA A 484 12.71 -2.81 19.51
CA ALA A 484 13.06 -1.68 18.66
C ALA A 484 11.86 -0.73 18.41
N ARG A 485 10.66 -1.26 18.19
CA ARG A 485 9.44 -0.44 18.02
C ARG A 485 9.03 0.23 19.33
N VAL A 486 9.17 -0.46 20.47
CA VAL A 486 8.91 0.11 21.81
C VAL A 486 9.86 1.28 22.10
N ASP A 487 11.16 1.11 21.91
CA ASP A 487 12.15 2.19 22.05
C ASP A 487 11.82 3.39 21.14
N PHE A 488 11.50 3.13 19.87
CA PHE A 488 11.11 4.17 18.92
C PHE A 488 9.85 4.95 19.35
N ILE A 489 8.84 4.26 19.89
CA ILE A 489 7.64 4.87 20.47
C ILE A 489 8.01 5.76 21.67
N LEU A 490 8.77 5.24 22.64
CA LEU A 490 9.16 6.00 23.83
C LEU A 490 10.01 7.23 23.48
N ARG A 491 10.93 7.14 22.51
CA ARG A 491 11.67 8.30 22.01
C ARG A 491 10.76 9.29 21.27
N THR A 492 9.79 8.81 20.51
CA THR A 492 8.80 9.65 19.81
C THR A 492 7.92 10.42 20.79
N LEU A 493 7.45 9.79 21.88
CA LEU A 493 6.66 10.45 22.92
C LEU A 493 7.41 11.62 23.58
N ARG A 494 8.74 11.53 23.72
CA ARG A 494 9.56 12.65 24.24
C ARG A 494 9.52 13.85 23.31
N VAL A 495 9.73 13.64 22.01
CA VAL A 495 9.67 14.69 20.98
C VAL A 495 8.25 15.29 20.92
N LEU A 496 7.22 14.44 20.91
CA LEU A 496 5.81 14.87 20.90
C LEU A 496 5.46 15.72 22.14
N ARG A 497 5.91 15.31 23.34
CA ARG A 497 5.75 16.08 24.58
C ARG A 497 6.43 17.44 24.50
N GLU A 498 7.65 17.51 23.96
CA GLU A 498 8.37 18.79 23.78
C GLU A 498 7.66 19.73 22.79
N ASP A 499 7.06 19.19 21.72
CA ASP A 499 6.33 19.99 20.74
C ASP A 499 4.97 20.47 21.26
N LEU A 500 4.20 19.60 21.93
CA LEU A 500 2.93 19.99 22.58
C LEU A 500 3.16 20.97 23.73
N ALA A 501 4.25 20.84 24.49
CA ALA A 501 4.60 21.78 25.55
C ALA A 501 4.88 23.20 25.03
N LYS A 502 5.34 23.38 23.77
CA LYS A 502 5.47 24.71 23.14
C LYS A 502 4.11 25.35 22.86
N LEU A 503 3.06 24.54 22.75
CA LEU A 503 1.68 24.95 22.58
C LEU A 503 0.92 25.07 23.92
N ASP A 504 1.60 24.94 25.05
CA ASP A 504 1.01 24.82 26.39
C ASP A 504 -0.08 23.73 26.51
N ILE A 505 0.05 22.68 25.69
CA ILE A 505 -0.76 21.46 25.76
C ILE A 505 0.04 20.40 26.53
N PRO A 506 -0.47 19.85 27.65
CA PRO A 506 0.19 18.76 28.35
C PRO A 506 0.03 17.46 27.56
N LEU A 507 1.09 16.65 27.50
CA LEU A 507 1.04 15.23 27.16
C LEU A 507 1.28 14.41 28.43
N TYR A 508 0.19 13.94 29.03
CA TYR A 508 0.23 13.05 30.17
C TYR A 508 0.62 11.64 29.72
N VAL A 509 1.65 11.05 30.32
CA VAL A 509 2.06 9.67 30.03
C VAL A 509 2.05 8.84 31.31
N GLU A 510 1.30 7.75 31.31
CA GLU A 510 1.20 6.79 32.41
C GLU A 510 1.54 5.38 31.91
N THR A 511 2.18 4.55 32.75
CA THR A 511 2.47 3.14 32.44
C THR A 511 1.53 2.24 33.23
N LEU A 512 0.69 1.48 32.54
CA LEU A 512 -0.27 0.55 33.14
C LEU A 512 0.09 -0.87 32.76
N GLU A 513 0.61 -1.63 33.72
CA GLU A 513 1.06 -3.01 33.50
C GLU A 513 -0.06 -3.93 32.98
N LYS A 514 -1.28 -3.79 33.52
CA LYS A 514 -2.40 -4.70 33.23
C LYS A 514 -3.33 -4.12 32.16
N ARG A 515 -3.32 -4.67 30.94
CA ARG A 515 -4.13 -4.17 29.80
C ARG A 515 -5.62 -4.03 30.11
N LYS A 516 -6.17 -4.94 30.93
CA LYS A 516 -7.58 -4.93 31.35
C LYS A 516 -7.99 -3.73 32.23
N ASN A 517 -7.02 -3.03 32.84
CA ASN A 517 -7.29 -1.87 33.69
C ASN A 517 -7.35 -0.56 32.90
N ILE A 518 -6.89 -0.54 31.64
CA ILE A 518 -6.76 0.67 30.82
C ILE A 518 -8.10 1.40 30.62
N PRO A 519 -9.23 0.74 30.28
CA PRO A 519 -10.52 1.43 30.12
C PRO A 519 -10.95 2.17 31.40
N GLY A 520 -10.89 1.49 32.54
CA GLY A 520 -11.21 2.07 33.86
C GLY A 520 -10.32 3.26 34.20
N ARG A 521 -9.00 3.14 34.03
CA ARG A 521 -8.08 4.25 34.33
C ARG A 521 -8.29 5.46 33.41
N ILE A 522 -8.66 5.25 32.15
CA ILE A 522 -9.02 6.35 31.23
C ILE A 522 -10.27 7.09 31.72
N LEU A 523 -11.30 6.38 32.19
CA LEU A 523 -12.52 6.99 32.76
C LEU A 523 -12.22 7.78 34.04
N GLU A 524 -11.32 7.29 34.89
CA GLU A 524 -10.83 8.01 36.06
C GLU A 524 -10.09 9.30 35.68
N LEU A 525 -9.08 9.22 34.80
CA LEU A 525 -8.28 10.38 34.36
C LEU A 525 -9.13 11.49 33.74
N VAL A 526 -10.07 11.14 32.85
CA VAL A 526 -10.96 12.10 32.19
C VAL A 526 -11.81 12.87 33.21
N ARG A 527 -12.30 12.18 34.25
CA ARG A 527 -13.01 12.80 35.39
C ARG A 527 -12.08 13.62 36.29
N GLU A 528 -10.89 13.12 36.63
CA GLU A 528 -9.88 13.81 37.44
C GLU A 528 -9.48 15.17 36.83
N TRP A 529 -9.50 15.28 35.50
CA TRP A 529 -9.17 16.50 34.76
C TRP A 529 -10.40 17.39 34.47
N GLY A 530 -11.58 17.03 34.97
CA GLY A 530 -12.82 17.77 34.78
C GLY A 530 -13.36 17.76 33.35
N SER A 531 -12.91 16.83 32.50
CA SER A 531 -13.34 16.77 31.10
C SER A 531 -14.60 15.91 30.90
N ALA A 532 -15.51 16.40 30.05
CA ALA A 532 -16.66 15.66 29.57
C ALA A 532 -16.49 15.13 28.14
N HIS A 533 -15.33 15.33 27.51
CA HIS A 533 -15.08 14.93 26.11
C HIS A 533 -13.73 14.22 25.93
N LEU A 534 -13.78 13.06 25.29
CA LEU A 534 -12.62 12.22 24.96
C LEU A 534 -12.56 11.93 23.46
N PHE A 535 -11.51 12.37 22.78
CA PHE A 535 -11.29 12.12 21.35
C PHE A 535 -10.14 11.14 21.13
N ALA A 536 -10.29 10.24 20.15
CA ALA A 536 -9.20 9.35 19.72
C ALA A 536 -9.31 8.93 18.24
N ASN A 537 -8.21 8.44 17.66
CA ASN A 537 -8.20 7.90 16.30
C ASN A 537 -8.38 6.37 16.30
N ALA A 538 -9.23 5.87 15.40
CA ALA A 538 -9.53 4.46 15.25
C ALA A 538 -8.27 3.62 14.90
N GLU A 539 -8.08 2.57 15.69
CA GLU A 539 -7.24 1.43 15.37
C GLU A 539 -8.16 0.32 14.83
N TYR A 540 -7.71 -0.45 13.83
CA TYR A 540 -8.59 -1.37 13.06
C TYR A 540 -8.40 -2.85 13.44
N GLU A 541 -7.52 -3.08 14.42
CA GLU A 541 -7.22 -4.32 15.06
C GLU A 541 -8.36 -4.76 16.02
N VAL A 542 -8.44 -6.06 16.30
CA VAL A 542 -9.64 -6.68 16.89
C VAL A 542 -9.88 -6.28 18.35
N ASP A 543 -8.82 -6.16 19.14
CA ASP A 543 -8.92 -5.86 20.57
C ASP A 543 -9.28 -4.39 20.77
N GLU A 544 -8.67 -3.52 19.96
CA GLU A 544 -8.83 -2.07 19.93
C GLU A 544 -10.24 -1.67 19.52
N LEU A 545 -10.77 -2.27 18.44
CA LEU A 545 -12.15 -2.04 18.00
C LEU A 545 -13.18 -2.45 19.07
N ARG A 546 -12.91 -3.53 19.82
CA ARG A 546 -13.77 -3.96 20.93
C ARG A 546 -13.65 -3.05 22.15
N ARG A 547 -12.42 -2.69 22.54
CA ARG A 547 -12.10 -1.74 23.61
C ARG A 547 -12.81 -0.43 23.39
N ASP A 548 -12.63 0.18 22.21
CA ASP A 548 -13.21 1.47 21.87
C ASP A 548 -14.75 1.41 21.84
N ALA A 549 -15.33 0.34 21.30
CA ALA A 549 -16.79 0.16 21.29
C ALA A 549 -17.39 -0.05 22.70
N SER A 550 -16.64 -0.63 23.64
CA SER A 550 -17.05 -0.73 25.05
C SER A 550 -16.94 0.65 25.73
N LEU A 551 -15.77 1.27 25.60
CA LEU A 551 -15.44 2.54 26.24
C LEU A 551 -16.36 3.69 25.80
N ILE A 552 -16.83 3.73 24.54
CA ILE A 552 -17.84 4.70 24.10
C ILE A 552 -19.16 4.61 24.91
N ARG A 553 -19.56 3.40 25.32
CA ARG A 553 -20.77 3.18 26.13
C ARG A 553 -20.51 3.49 27.60
N GLU A 554 -19.41 3.00 28.14
CA GLU A 554 -18.99 3.23 29.52
C GLU A 554 -18.75 4.73 29.81
N CYS A 555 -18.13 5.46 28.88
CA CYS A 555 -18.02 6.93 28.92
C CYS A 555 -19.42 7.58 28.99
N LEU A 556 -20.37 7.16 28.16
CA LEU A 556 -21.69 7.77 28.13
C LEU A 556 -22.47 7.54 29.43
N GLU A 557 -22.35 6.36 30.05
CA GLU A 557 -22.96 6.05 31.35
C GLU A 557 -22.46 6.98 32.48
N ILE A 558 -21.26 7.55 32.33
CA ILE A 558 -20.67 8.48 33.29
C ILE A 558 -20.75 9.97 32.88
N GLY A 559 -21.48 10.30 31.81
CA GLY A 559 -21.62 11.68 31.33
C GLY A 559 -20.43 12.19 30.50
N VAL A 560 -19.63 11.30 29.93
CA VAL A 560 -18.50 11.63 29.03
C VAL A 560 -18.85 11.27 27.59
N ALA A 561 -18.70 12.21 26.67
CA ALA A 561 -18.80 11.98 25.24
C ALA A 561 -17.45 11.52 24.67
N MET A 562 -17.36 10.24 24.30
CA MET A 562 -16.20 9.71 23.55
C MET A 562 -16.46 9.69 22.04
N ASP A 563 -15.51 10.23 21.27
CA ASP A 563 -15.53 10.25 19.80
C ASP A 563 -14.29 9.57 19.22
N VAL A 564 -14.53 8.63 18.29
CA VAL A 564 -13.48 7.84 17.62
C VAL A 564 -13.50 8.10 16.11
N LEU A 565 -12.45 8.74 15.60
CA LEU A 565 -12.37 9.23 14.21
C LEU A 565 -11.51 8.35 13.31
N SER A 566 -11.83 8.29 12.02
CA SER A 566 -11.06 7.55 11.03
C SER A 566 -9.87 8.36 10.50
N ASP A 567 -8.65 7.97 10.88
CA ASP A 567 -7.42 8.69 10.56
C ASP A 567 -6.31 7.84 9.92
N THR A 568 -6.14 6.59 10.37
CA THR A 568 -5.02 5.71 9.97
C THR A 568 -4.96 5.42 8.45
N CYS A 569 -6.10 5.39 7.77
CA CYS A 569 -6.22 5.18 6.31
C CYS A 569 -6.65 6.47 5.61
N VAL A 570 -6.35 6.60 4.31
CA VAL A 570 -6.84 7.71 3.46
C VAL A 570 -8.35 7.60 3.25
N VAL A 571 -8.82 6.38 2.95
CA VAL A 571 -10.24 6.03 2.85
C VAL A 571 -10.60 5.09 4.00
N LYS A 572 -11.70 5.34 4.70
CA LYS A 572 -12.11 4.54 5.87
C LYS A 572 -12.47 3.11 5.46
N PRO A 573 -12.07 2.07 6.22
CA PRO A 573 -12.59 0.72 6.06
C PRO A 573 -14.12 0.69 6.18
N GLY A 574 -14.78 0.19 5.14
CA GLY A 574 -16.25 0.15 5.02
C GLY A 574 -16.81 1.10 3.96
N ASP A 575 -16.11 2.19 3.61
CA ASP A 575 -16.58 3.16 2.61
C ASP A 575 -16.39 2.65 1.17
N LEU A 576 -15.43 1.73 0.95
CA LEU A 576 -15.15 1.12 -0.35
C LEU A 576 -15.79 -0.27 -0.49
N VAL A 577 -17.01 -0.30 -1.02
CA VAL A 577 -17.69 -1.54 -1.43
C VAL A 577 -17.70 -1.72 -2.94
N SER A 578 -17.79 -2.97 -3.40
CA SER A 578 -17.96 -3.30 -4.81
C SER A 578 -19.33 -2.87 -5.33
N ARG A 579 -19.53 -2.92 -6.65
CA ARG A 579 -20.85 -2.71 -7.29
C ARG A 579 -21.94 -3.69 -6.80
N THR A 580 -21.57 -4.81 -6.20
CA THR A 580 -22.49 -5.79 -5.59
C THR A 580 -22.60 -5.64 -4.06
N GLY A 581 -22.11 -4.54 -3.49
CA GLY A 581 -22.14 -4.27 -2.05
C GLY A 581 -21.17 -5.11 -1.21
N THR A 582 -20.21 -5.80 -1.84
CA THR A 582 -19.27 -6.71 -1.16
C THR A 582 -17.90 -6.06 -0.97
N GLN A 583 -17.21 -6.35 0.13
CA GLN A 583 -15.83 -5.92 0.33
C GLN A 583 -14.90 -6.57 -0.70
N TYR A 584 -13.90 -5.83 -1.17
CA TYR A 584 -12.88 -6.34 -2.08
C TYR A 584 -11.89 -7.27 -1.36
N SER A 585 -11.59 -8.41 -1.99
CA SER A 585 -10.57 -9.39 -1.57
C SER A 585 -9.42 -9.54 -2.58
N VAL A 586 -9.36 -8.65 -3.57
CA VAL A 586 -8.35 -8.59 -4.65
C VAL A 586 -7.92 -7.13 -4.77
N TYR A 587 -6.61 -6.88 -4.77
CA TYR A 587 -6.05 -5.54 -4.68
C TYR A 587 -6.28 -4.70 -5.93
N THR A 588 -6.04 -5.23 -7.12
CA THR A 588 -6.15 -4.45 -8.37
C THR A 588 -7.52 -3.76 -8.57
N PRO A 589 -8.67 -4.45 -8.42
CA PRO A 589 -9.98 -3.78 -8.51
C PRO A 589 -10.28 -2.88 -7.30
N TRP A 590 -9.77 -3.19 -6.11
CA TRP A 590 -9.87 -2.30 -4.94
C TRP A 590 -9.11 -0.99 -5.16
N TYR A 591 -7.88 -1.04 -5.67
CA TYR A 591 -7.03 0.13 -5.90
C TYR A 591 -7.65 1.07 -6.95
N ARG A 592 -8.23 0.50 -8.01
CA ARG A 592 -9.00 1.28 -9.00
C ARG A 592 -10.18 2.00 -8.36
N ALA A 593 -10.92 1.33 -7.47
CA ALA A 593 -12.02 1.94 -6.73
C ALA A 593 -11.54 2.99 -5.71
N TRP A 594 -10.46 2.72 -4.98
CA TRP A 594 -9.83 3.64 -4.02
C TRP A 594 -9.36 4.93 -4.71
N VAL A 595 -8.71 4.84 -5.88
CA VAL A 595 -8.32 6.01 -6.68
C VAL A 595 -9.55 6.79 -7.16
N ALA A 596 -10.54 6.12 -7.74
CA ALA A 596 -11.76 6.76 -8.24
C ALA A 596 -12.51 7.49 -7.11
N TYR A 597 -12.68 6.83 -5.98
CA TYR A 597 -13.34 7.38 -4.79
C TYR A 597 -12.62 8.62 -4.24
N ILE A 598 -11.29 8.67 -4.27
CA ILE A 598 -10.53 9.87 -3.87
C ILE A 598 -10.67 11.01 -4.90
N HIS A 599 -10.83 10.71 -6.19
CA HIS A 599 -11.11 11.75 -7.21
C HIS A 599 -12.54 12.28 -7.12
N GLU A 600 -13.50 11.42 -6.79
CA GLU A 600 -14.90 11.77 -6.53
C GLU A 600 -15.07 12.53 -5.20
N ASN A 601 -14.17 12.31 -4.23
CA ASN A 601 -14.19 12.95 -2.91
C ASN A 601 -12.86 13.67 -2.60
N PRO A 602 -12.50 14.77 -3.31
CA PRO A 602 -11.24 15.49 -3.10
C PRO A 602 -10.90 15.86 -1.64
N PRO A 603 -11.87 16.22 -0.75
CA PRO A 603 -11.58 16.54 0.65
C PRO A 603 -10.97 15.39 1.47
N LEU A 604 -10.98 14.14 0.99
CA LEU A 604 -10.28 13.04 1.66
C LEU A 604 -8.76 13.24 1.73
N LEU A 605 -8.19 14.06 0.84
CA LEU A 605 -6.79 14.45 0.84
C LEU A 605 -6.54 15.83 1.47
N ASP A 606 -7.54 16.45 2.09
CA ASP A 606 -7.31 17.63 2.91
C ASP A 606 -6.72 17.23 4.26
N LEU A 607 -5.77 18.05 4.71
CA LEU A 607 -4.97 17.79 5.89
C LEU A 607 -5.57 18.56 7.05
N SER A 608 -5.79 17.89 8.18
CA SER A 608 -6.24 18.59 9.38
C SER A 608 -5.15 19.54 9.91
N GLU A 609 -5.55 20.72 10.35
CA GLU A 609 -4.62 21.68 10.95
C GLU A 609 -4.08 21.18 12.29
N ALA A 610 -2.89 21.64 12.66
CA ALA A 610 -2.32 21.38 13.98
C ALA A 610 -3.20 22.03 15.07
N PRO A 611 -3.24 21.47 16.30
CA PRO A 611 -3.92 22.08 17.42
C PRO A 611 -3.43 23.50 17.71
N ASN A 612 -4.37 24.33 18.15
CA ASN A 612 -4.09 25.70 18.57
C ASN A 612 -3.38 25.73 19.93
N LYS A 613 -2.68 26.82 20.21
CA LYS A 613 -2.06 27.04 21.53
C LYS A 613 -3.16 27.15 22.60
N ASN A 614 -3.00 26.46 23.73
CA ASN A 614 -3.82 26.69 24.91
C ASN A 614 -3.63 28.13 25.46
N HIS A 615 -4.64 28.63 26.18
CA HIS A 615 -4.50 29.86 26.97
C HIS A 615 -3.44 29.68 28.08
N ASN A 616 -2.77 30.78 28.45
CA ASN A 616 -1.55 30.74 29.28
C ASN A 616 -1.77 30.22 30.72
N ASP A 617 -3.01 30.25 31.21
CA ASP A 617 -3.47 29.73 32.49
C ASP A 617 -3.54 28.20 32.53
N ALA A 618 -3.76 27.54 31.38
CA ALA A 618 -3.81 26.08 31.28
C ALA A 618 -2.56 25.38 31.84
N ARG A 619 -1.36 25.96 31.60
CA ARG A 619 -0.10 25.45 32.15
C ARG A 619 -0.07 25.49 33.68
N GLN A 620 -0.70 26.49 34.29
CA GLN A 620 -0.79 26.63 35.74
C GLN A 620 -1.84 25.67 36.32
N LYS A 621 -3.04 25.62 35.73
CA LYS A 621 -4.14 24.72 36.13
C LYS A 621 -3.73 23.24 36.09
N TYR A 622 -2.99 22.84 35.05
CA TYR A 622 -2.63 21.44 34.80
C TYR A 622 -1.13 21.13 34.93
N LEU A 623 -0.40 21.90 35.76
CA LEU A 623 1.08 21.79 35.90
C LEU A 623 1.57 20.35 36.09
N LYS A 624 0.92 19.58 36.97
CA LYS A 624 1.25 18.17 37.26
C LYS A 624 1.24 17.25 36.03
N LEU A 625 0.47 17.58 34.99
CA LEU A 625 0.41 16.76 33.77
C LEU A 625 1.66 16.94 32.90
N PHE A 626 2.26 18.14 32.91
CA PHE A 626 3.54 18.42 32.24
C PHE A 626 4.73 17.72 32.93
N GLU A 627 4.60 17.42 34.22
CA GLU A 627 5.62 16.76 35.05
C GLU A 627 5.61 15.22 34.91
N SER A 628 4.64 14.65 34.17
CA SER A 628 4.52 13.20 33.97
C SER A 628 5.75 12.58 33.29
N THR A 629 6.15 11.40 33.78
CA THR A 629 7.40 10.74 33.41
C THR A 629 7.18 9.68 32.32
N ILE A 630 7.84 9.87 31.17
CA ILE A 630 7.91 8.84 30.13
C ILE A 630 8.98 7.81 30.55
N PRO A 631 8.68 6.50 30.62
CA PRO A 631 9.67 5.50 31.02
C PRO A 631 10.86 5.48 30.05
N ASN A 632 12.06 5.27 30.59
CA ASN A 632 13.29 5.14 29.79
C ASN A 632 13.37 3.80 29.07
N GLU A 633 12.86 2.74 29.69
CA GLU A 633 12.83 1.38 29.17
C GLU A 633 11.69 0.60 29.83
N LEU A 634 11.28 -0.51 29.22
CA LEU A 634 10.36 -1.47 29.81
C LEU A 634 11.10 -2.80 30.01
N LYS A 635 10.96 -3.40 31.19
CA LYS A 635 11.77 -4.55 31.65
C LYS A 635 11.82 -5.71 30.66
N HIS A 636 10.68 -6.01 30.01
CA HIS A 636 10.53 -7.14 29.07
C HIS A 636 10.70 -6.75 27.59
N LYS A 637 11.03 -5.49 27.29
CA LYS A 637 11.25 -4.94 25.94
C LYS A 637 12.51 -4.06 25.87
N LYS A 638 13.51 -4.35 26.71
CA LYS A 638 14.78 -3.61 26.77
C LYS A 638 15.71 -4.01 25.62
N LEU A 639 16.35 -3.01 25.03
CA LEU A 639 17.48 -3.17 24.10
C LEU A 639 18.80 -3.12 24.88
N SER A 640 19.86 -3.74 24.36
CA SER A 640 21.22 -3.42 24.80
C SER A 640 21.59 -1.98 24.45
N ASP A 641 22.61 -1.41 25.11
CA ASP A 641 23.03 -0.03 24.83
C ASP A 641 23.58 0.14 23.41
N GLU A 642 24.30 -0.85 22.88
CA GLU A 642 24.78 -0.87 21.49
C GLU A 642 23.63 -0.89 20.48
N GLU A 643 22.61 -1.72 20.72
CA GLU A 643 21.40 -1.73 19.89
C GLU A 643 20.67 -0.40 19.97
N ARG A 644 20.49 0.16 21.17
CA ARG A 644 19.82 1.44 21.39
C ARG A 644 20.53 2.57 20.65
N GLU A 645 21.85 2.66 20.71
CA GLU A 645 22.63 3.64 19.93
C GLU A 645 22.46 3.43 18.42
N ARG A 646 22.58 2.18 17.96
CA ARG A 646 22.40 1.79 16.54
C ARG A 646 21.00 2.16 16.02
N PHE A 647 19.95 1.82 16.75
CA PHE A 647 18.56 2.13 16.41
C PHE A 647 18.26 3.62 16.48
N CYS A 648 18.79 4.35 17.46
CA CYS A 648 18.70 5.82 17.51
C CYS A 648 19.34 6.48 16.27
N SER A 649 20.50 5.98 15.84
CA SER A 649 21.19 6.54 14.66
C SER A 649 20.50 6.17 13.33
N MET A 650 19.94 4.96 13.19
CA MET A 650 19.24 4.56 11.96
C MET A 650 17.83 5.16 11.86
N TRP A 651 17.16 5.29 12.99
CA TRP A 651 15.75 5.69 13.12
C TRP A 651 15.57 6.78 14.19
N PRO A 652 15.97 8.04 13.92
CA PRO A 652 15.62 9.19 14.75
C PRO A 652 14.10 9.29 14.93
N ALA A 653 13.69 9.69 16.13
CA ALA A 653 12.28 9.67 16.51
C ALA A 653 11.54 10.97 16.18
N GLY A 654 10.20 10.89 16.19
CA GLY A 654 9.32 12.06 16.05
C GLY A 654 8.92 12.41 14.61
N GLU A 655 7.93 13.29 14.54
CA GLU A 655 7.30 13.79 13.30
C GLU A 655 8.27 14.56 12.38
N HIS A 656 9.25 15.28 12.95
CA HIS A 656 10.22 16.07 12.18
C HIS A 656 11.10 15.21 11.26
N ASP A 657 11.60 14.07 11.75
CA ASP A 657 12.41 13.15 10.94
C ASP A 657 11.53 12.46 9.87
N ALA A 658 10.28 12.13 10.20
CA ALA A 658 9.32 11.55 9.28
C ALA A 658 9.07 12.45 8.05
N HIS A 659 8.81 13.74 8.29
CA HIS A 659 8.67 14.75 7.24
C HIS A 659 9.98 15.00 6.48
N GLY A 660 11.13 15.03 7.17
CA GLY A 660 12.44 15.18 6.55
C GLY A 660 12.76 14.05 5.57
N ARG A 661 12.51 12.79 5.97
CA ARG A 661 12.65 11.60 5.12
C ARG A 661 11.69 11.60 3.95
N LEU A 662 10.41 11.97 4.17
CA LEU A 662 9.41 12.04 3.12
C LEU A 662 9.79 13.08 2.06
N LYS A 663 10.15 14.30 2.48
CA LYS A 663 10.60 15.34 1.56
C LYS A 663 11.83 14.88 0.77
N LYS A 664 12.85 14.35 1.44
CA LYS A 664 14.08 13.86 0.78
C LYS A 664 13.80 12.73 -0.21
N PHE A 665 12.94 11.78 0.15
CA PHE A 665 12.55 10.69 -0.76
C PHE A 665 11.80 11.21 -2.00
N ILE A 666 10.87 12.15 -1.80
CA ILE A 666 10.12 12.79 -2.89
C ILE A 666 11.07 13.57 -3.82
N ASP A 667 11.96 14.38 -3.27
CA ASP A 667 12.86 15.22 -4.09
C ASP A 667 13.92 14.41 -4.87
N GLU A 668 14.42 13.31 -4.30
CA GLU A 668 15.60 12.61 -4.82
C GLU A 668 15.33 11.25 -5.51
N ARG A 669 14.27 10.52 -5.11
CA ARG A 669 14.17 9.06 -5.38
C ARG A 669 12.82 8.56 -5.87
N ILE A 670 11.72 9.26 -5.58
CA ILE A 670 10.36 8.77 -5.92
C ILE A 670 10.16 8.60 -7.43
N GLY A 671 10.82 9.41 -8.27
CA GLY A 671 10.68 9.34 -9.73
C GLY A 671 11.16 8.01 -10.34
N GLU A 672 12.26 7.46 -9.82
CA GLU A 672 12.83 6.17 -10.26
C GLU A 672 12.29 4.96 -9.47
N TYR A 673 11.41 5.19 -8.47
CA TYR A 673 11.02 4.17 -7.49
C TYR A 673 10.56 2.86 -8.12
N GLN A 674 9.72 2.89 -9.15
CA GLN A 674 9.24 1.69 -9.85
C GLN A 674 10.39 0.84 -10.42
N ALA A 675 11.35 1.48 -11.08
CA ALA A 675 12.47 0.80 -11.71
C ALA A 675 13.41 0.17 -10.66
N ARG A 676 13.55 0.80 -9.49
CA ARG A 676 14.64 0.52 -8.54
C ARG A 676 14.23 -0.17 -7.24
N ARG A 677 12.96 -0.09 -6.82
CA ARG A 677 12.42 -0.69 -5.57
C ARG A 677 12.61 -2.20 -5.38
N ASN A 678 13.11 -2.91 -6.38
CA ASN A 678 13.29 -4.35 -6.34
C ASN A 678 14.70 -4.78 -5.92
N TYR A 679 15.70 -3.89 -5.99
CA TYR A 679 17.12 -4.22 -5.73
C TYR A 679 17.50 -3.89 -4.27
N PRO A 680 17.63 -4.87 -3.35
CA PRO A 680 17.88 -4.61 -1.93
C PRO A 680 19.27 -4.02 -1.62
N ALA A 681 20.23 -4.10 -2.56
CA ALA A 681 21.52 -3.44 -2.43
C ALA A 681 21.39 -1.89 -2.48
N GLU A 682 20.39 -1.40 -3.23
CA GLU A 682 20.13 0.01 -3.49
C GLU A 682 19.28 0.66 -2.39
N GLN A 683 19.58 1.93 -2.05
CA GLN A 683 18.73 2.74 -1.17
C GLN A 683 17.56 3.38 -1.95
N ALA A 684 16.81 2.56 -2.71
CA ALA A 684 15.77 3.04 -3.62
C ALA A 684 14.41 3.34 -2.96
N THR A 685 14.16 2.84 -1.74
CA THR A 685 12.85 2.96 -1.06
C THR A 685 12.80 4.12 -0.07
N SER A 686 11.59 4.55 0.31
CA SER A 686 11.40 5.71 1.19
C SER A 686 11.89 5.52 2.62
N SER A 687 11.94 4.28 3.11
CA SER A 687 12.22 3.93 4.52
C SER A 687 11.28 4.66 5.51
N LEU A 688 10.01 4.83 5.13
CA LEU A 688 8.97 5.50 5.93
C LEU A 688 8.01 4.54 6.66
N SER A 689 8.14 3.22 6.48
CA SER A 689 7.27 2.23 7.10
C SER A 689 7.23 2.37 8.63
N VAL A 690 8.38 2.64 9.27
CA VAL A 690 8.50 2.93 10.70
C VAL A 690 7.60 4.09 11.14
N HIS A 691 7.53 5.15 10.33
CA HIS A 691 6.74 6.35 10.63
C HIS A 691 5.25 6.15 10.37
N LEU A 692 4.89 5.39 9.34
CA LEU A 692 3.51 5.04 9.00
C LEU A 692 2.89 3.99 9.95
N ALA A 693 3.73 3.21 10.65
CA ALA A 693 3.34 2.22 11.66
C ALA A 693 3.35 2.76 13.10
N SER A 694 4.07 3.87 13.36
CA SER A 694 4.03 4.62 14.64
C SER A 694 3.05 5.79 14.62
N GLY A 695 2.58 6.20 13.44
CA GLY A 695 1.69 7.34 13.28
C GLY A 695 2.39 8.70 13.30
N THR A 696 3.72 8.74 13.30
CA THR A 696 4.52 9.97 13.16
C THR A 696 4.42 10.61 11.77
N LEU A 697 3.77 9.92 10.82
CA LEU A 697 3.39 10.43 9.50
C LEU A 697 2.04 9.81 9.09
N SER A 698 1.12 10.61 8.58
CA SER A 698 -0.15 10.09 8.04
C SER A 698 0.01 9.57 6.60
N ALA A 699 -0.85 8.61 6.22
CA ALA A 699 -0.97 8.16 4.84
C ALA A 699 -1.49 9.27 3.91
N ARG A 700 -2.39 10.15 4.39
CA ARG A 700 -2.91 11.30 3.63
C ARG A 700 -1.80 12.29 3.27
N THR A 701 -0.95 12.66 4.22
CA THR A 701 0.19 13.55 4.01
C THR A 701 1.17 12.95 3.00
N ALA A 702 1.49 11.66 3.14
CA ALA A 702 2.33 10.94 2.20
C ALA A 702 1.76 10.97 0.76
N VAL A 703 0.49 10.61 0.57
CA VAL A 703 -0.18 10.59 -0.74
C VAL A 703 -0.33 12.00 -1.31
N LYS A 704 -0.75 12.99 -0.50
CA LYS A 704 -0.92 14.39 -0.95
C LYS A 704 0.41 14.99 -1.40
N MET A 705 1.49 14.82 -0.62
CA MET A 705 2.82 15.34 -1.01
C MET A 705 3.37 14.67 -2.28
N ALA A 706 3.20 13.36 -2.42
CA ALA A 706 3.63 12.64 -3.64
C ALA A 706 2.80 13.04 -4.87
N ARG A 707 1.48 13.17 -4.73
CA ARG A 707 0.57 13.72 -5.75
C ARG A 707 0.95 15.14 -6.14
N ASP A 708 1.27 15.99 -5.16
CA ASP A 708 1.53 17.41 -5.40
C ASP A 708 2.92 17.67 -6.01
N HIS A 709 3.87 16.74 -5.85
CA HIS A 709 5.13 16.69 -6.60
C HIS A 709 4.98 16.09 -8.02
N ASN A 710 3.87 15.42 -8.31
CA ASN A 710 3.61 14.84 -9.63
C ASN A 710 3.23 15.92 -10.66
N ARG A 711 3.36 15.59 -11.96
CA ARG A 711 3.01 16.48 -13.08
C ARG A 711 1.50 16.71 -13.26
N THR A 712 0.67 16.00 -12.51
CA THR A 712 -0.79 16.10 -12.52
C THR A 712 -1.33 15.87 -11.11
N LYS A 713 -2.50 16.43 -10.82
CA LYS A 713 -3.22 16.20 -9.56
C LYS A 713 -3.96 14.86 -9.51
N ARG A 714 -3.99 14.11 -10.62
CA ARG A 714 -4.50 12.74 -10.67
C ARG A 714 -3.56 11.76 -9.98
N LEU A 715 -4.14 10.71 -9.36
CA LEU A 715 -3.41 9.62 -8.68
C LEU A 715 -3.08 8.44 -9.60
N ASP A 716 -3.54 8.47 -10.85
CA ASP A 716 -3.43 7.43 -11.88
C ASP A 716 -2.73 7.93 -13.17
N GLY A 717 -2.12 9.13 -13.15
CA GLY A 717 -1.36 9.68 -14.28
C GLY A 717 -0.09 10.42 -13.86
N GLY A 718 0.84 10.63 -14.78
CA GLY A 718 2.11 11.31 -14.52
C GLY A 718 3.30 10.36 -14.39
N ILE A 719 4.15 10.56 -13.38
CA ILE A 719 5.44 9.86 -13.25
C ILE A 719 5.23 8.45 -12.67
N GLU A 720 5.64 7.40 -13.39
CA GLU A 720 5.39 5.99 -13.02
C GLU A 720 5.92 5.62 -11.62
N GLY A 721 7.09 6.15 -11.21
CA GLY A 721 7.62 5.94 -9.87
C GLY A 721 6.72 6.48 -8.75
N ILE A 722 6.11 7.65 -8.96
CA ILE A 722 5.15 8.26 -8.03
C ILE A 722 3.87 7.43 -7.96
N LEU A 723 3.32 7.05 -9.11
CA LEU A 723 2.11 6.21 -9.20
C LEU A 723 2.31 4.87 -8.49
N THR A 724 3.46 4.24 -8.72
CA THR A 724 3.84 3.00 -8.06
C THR A 724 3.96 3.22 -6.56
N TRP A 725 4.64 4.27 -6.10
CA TRP A 725 4.81 4.52 -4.67
C TRP A 725 3.49 4.80 -3.95
N ILE A 726 2.58 5.57 -4.55
CA ILE A 726 1.21 5.78 -4.05
C ILE A 726 0.47 4.44 -3.96
N SER A 727 0.63 3.54 -4.94
CA SER A 727 0.03 2.20 -4.87
C SER A 727 0.59 1.35 -3.72
N GLU A 728 1.87 1.49 -3.35
CA GLU A 728 2.42 0.77 -2.18
C GLU A 728 1.91 1.35 -0.85
N ILE A 729 1.57 2.65 -0.79
CA ILE A 729 0.81 3.23 0.35
C ILE A 729 -0.63 2.68 0.36
N ALA A 730 -1.25 2.54 -0.82
CA ALA A 730 -2.60 1.98 -0.92
C ALA A 730 -2.63 0.47 -0.56
N TRP A 731 -1.56 -0.30 -0.75
CA TRP A 731 -1.44 -1.67 -0.25
C TRP A 731 -1.57 -1.77 1.28
N ARG A 732 -0.99 -0.83 2.03
CA ARG A 732 -1.16 -0.73 3.50
C ARG A 732 -2.63 -0.52 3.87
N ASP A 733 -3.29 0.43 3.20
CA ASP A 733 -4.72 0.69 3.41
C ASP A 733 -5.57 -0.53 3.02
N PHE A 734 -5.25 -1.23 1.93
CA PHE A 734 -5.93 -2.47 1.53
C PHE A 734 -5.85 -3.54 2.63
N TYR A 735 -4.67 -3.77 3.20
CA TYR A 735 -4.53 -4.74 4.29
C TYR A 735 -5.33 -4.33 5.55
N LYS A 736 -5.37 -3.04 5.92
CA LYS A 736 -6.25 -2.56 7.01
C LYS A 736 -7.75 -2.73 6.68
N HIS A 737 -8.14 -2.52 5.41
CA HIS A 737 -9.50 -2.76 4.91
C HIS A 737 -9.90 -4.25 4.97
N VAL A 738 -8.96 -5.14 4.66
CA VAL A 738 -9.15 -6.61 4.77
C VAL A 738 -9.27 -7.00 6.25
N LEU A 739 -8.38 -6.48 7.11
CA LEU A 739 -8.35 -6.74 8.54
C LEU A 739 -9.69 -6.43 9.22
N ALA A 740 -10.21 -5.22 9.01
CA ALA A 740 -11.46 -4.76 9.61
C ALA A 740 -12.68 -5.60 9.17
N HIS A 741 -12.68 -6.10 7.93
CA HIS A 741 -13.81 -6.84 7.37
C HIS A 741 -13.75 -8.36 7.62
N TRP A 742 -12.56 -8.95 7.70
CA TRP A 742 -12.35 -10.37 7.98
C TRP A 742 -11.54 -10.56 9.28
N PRO A 743 -12.12 -10.20 10.44
CA PRO A 743 -11.40 -10.08 11.71
C PRO A 743 -10.80 -11.40 12.22
N TYR A 744 -11.19 -12.55 11.67
CA TYR A 744 -10.61 -13.84 12.01
C TYR A 744 -9.13 -13.95 11.62
N ILE A 745 -8.62 -13.13 10.67
CA ILE A 745 -7.18 -13.14 10.34
C ILE A 745 -6.32 -12.56 11.48
N CYS A 746 -6.86 -11.67 12.32
CA CYS A 746 -6.23 -11.29 13.60
C CYS A 746 -6.25 -12.43 14.63
N MET A 747 -7.20 -13.36 14.49
CA MET A 747 -7.45 -14.46 15.43
C MET A 747 -6.74 -15.74 14.97
N ASN A 748 -5.55 -15.57 14.39
CA ASN A 748 -4.61 -16.62 13.97
C ASN A 748 -5.09 -17.56 12.84
N LYS A 749 -6.16 -17.20 12.11
CA LYS A 749 -6.67 -17.98 10.95
C LYS A 749 -6.09 -17.52 9.61
N PRO A 750 -5.87 -18.43 8.65
CA PRO A 750 -5.62 -18.06 7.28
C PRO A 750 -6.86 -17.37 6.68
N PHE A 751 -6.66 -16.46 5.73
CA PHE A 751 -7.77 -15.80 5.01
C PHE A 751 -8.64 -16.81 4.25
N LYS A 752 -7.97 -17.79 3.64
CA LYS A 752 -8.56 -18.95 2.95
C LYS A 752 -8.64 -20.13 3.91
N LEU A 753 -9.82 -20.37 4.47
CA LEU A 753 -10.04 -21.38 5.52
C LEU A 753 -9.81 -22.82 5.05
N GLU A 754 -9.81 -23.08 3.75
CA GLU A 754 -9.41 -24.37 3.18
C GLU A 754 -7.90 -24.67 3.34
N TYR A 755 -7.08 -23.65 3.62
CA TYR A 755 -5.64 -23.81 3.90
C TYR A 755 -5.36 -24.14 5.38
N THR A 756 -6.38 -24.17 6.25
CA THR A 756 -6.23 -24.60 7.67
C THR A 756 -5.71 -26.04 7.79
N ASN A 757 -6.00 -26.88 6.80
CA ASN A 757 -5.68 -28.32 6.81
C ASN A 757 -4.28 -28.66 6.27
N ILE A 758 -3.44 -27.67 5.98
CA ILE A 758 -2.04 -27.92 5.55
C ILE A 758 -1.24 -28.41 6.76
N GLU A 759 -0.64 -29.60 6.65
CA GLU A 759 0.28 -30.11 7.67
C GLU A 759 1.65 -29.40 7.52
N TRP A 760 1.91 -28.47 8.43
CA TRP A 760 3.19 -27.75 8.54
C TRP A 760 4.23 -28.57 9.33
N GLN A 761 5.51 -28.29 9.08
CA GLN A 761 6.63 -28.85 9.82
C GLN A 761 7.01 -27.95 11.01
N TYR A 762 7.47 -28.58 12.08
CA TYR A 762 7.88 -27.91 13.32
C TYR A 762 9.33 -28.32 13.67
N SER A 763 10.27 -28.03 12.77
CA SER A 763 11.70 -28.27 13.01
C SER A 763 12.35 -27.04 13.64
N GLN A 764 12.71 -27.15 14.93
CA GLN A 764 13.38 -26.06 15.65
C GLN A 764 14.75 -25.73 15.04
N ASP A 765 15.51 -26.73 14.63
CA ASP A 765 16.83 -26.51 14.02
C ASP A 765 16.73 -25.74 12.69
N GLN A 766 15.75 -26.07 11.84
CA GLN A 766 15.52 -25.33 10.59
C GLN A 766 14.95 -23.94 10.83
N PHE A 767 14.05 -23.76 11.82
CA PHE A 767 13.54 -22.45 12.20
C PHE A 767 14.66 -21.55 12.73
N LYS A 768 15.54 -22.11 13.58
CA LYS A 768 16.71 -21.44 14.14
C LYS A 768 17.73 -21.08 13.06
N ALA A 769 18.04 -22.01 12.14
CA ALA A 769 18.91 -21.72 11.00
C ALA A 769 18.33 -20.63 10.09
N TRP A 770 17.01 -20.54 9.94
CA TRP A 770 16.35 -19.43 9.24
C TRP A 770 16.46 -18.12 10.04
N SER A 771 16.07 -18.09 11.31
CA SER A 771 16.06 -16.87 12.12
C SER A 771 17.46 -16.25 12.28
N GLU A 772 18.50 -17.06 12.43
CA GLU A 772 19.90 -16.61 12.54
C GLU A 772 20.56 -16.25 11.19
N GLY A 773 19.91 -16.54 10.05
CA GLY A 773 20.52 -16.37 8.72
C GLY A 773 21.72 -17.31 8.50
N ARG A 774 21.48 -18.61 8.70
CA ARG A 774 22.42 -19.74 8.53
C ARG A 774 21.81 -20.89 7.72
N THR A 775 20.93 -20.57 6.77
CA THR A 775 20.27 -21.54 5.88
C THR A 775 21.18 -22.08 4.77
N GLY A 776 22.31 -21.41 4.51
CA GLY A 776 23.20 -21.71 3.39
C GLY A 776 22.72 -21.17 2.05
N TYR A 777 21.57 -20.47 2.01
CA TYR A 777 21.09 -19.70 0.86
C TYR A 777 21.46 -18.22 1.06
N PRO A 778 22.48 -17.66 0.36
CA PRO A 778 23.07 -16.37 0.71
C PRO A 778 22.10 -15.19 0.76
N ILE A 779 21.10 -15.15 -0.12
CA ILE A 779 20.08 -14.08 -0.13
C ILE A 779 19.08 -14.17 1.03
N VAL A 780 18.79 -15.38 1.52
CA VAL A 780 17.93 -15.61 2.70
C VAL A 780 18.72 -15.25 3.96
N ASP A 781 19.97 -15.66 4.02
CA ASP A 781 20.85 -15.37 5.15
C ASP A 781 21.14 -13.87 5.27
N ALA A 782 21.41 -13.20 4.14
CA ALA A 782 21.52 -11.75 4.08
C ALA A 782 20.24 -11.04 4.54
N ALA A 783 19.06 -11.55 4.16
CA ALA A 783 17.76 -11.00 4.54
C ALA A 783 17.54 -11.06 6.06
N MET A 784 17.77 -12.23 6.66
CA MET A 784 17.53 -12.44 8.09
C MET A 784 18.57 -11.70 8.95
N ARG A 785 19.83 -11.64 8.53
CA ARG A 785 20.85 -10.81 9.18
C ARG A 785 20.55 -9.31 9.06
N GLN A 786 19.97 -8.85 7.94
CA GLN A 786 19.48 -7.47 7.84
C GLN A 786 18.37 -7.20 8.85
N LEU A 787 17.37 -8.09 8.98
CA LEU A 787 16.30 -7.95 9.96
C LEU A 787 16.86 -7.83 11.38
N ASN A 788 17.70 -8.76 11.79
CA ASN A 788 18.21 -8.85 13.16
C ASN A 788 19.12 -7.66 13.52
N SER A 789 19.85 -7.10 12.54
CA SER A 789 20.73 -5.95 12.76
C SER A 789 19.99 -4.60 12.67
N CYS A 790 19.10 -4.42 11.70
CA CYS A 790 18.45 -3.14 11.41
C CYS A 790 17.04 -2.97 12.00
N GLY A 791 16.43 -4.05 12.50
CA GLY A 791 14.99 -4.10 12.81
C GLY A 791 14.11 -3.86 11.59
N TRP A 792 14.67 -3.98 10.39
CA TRP A 792 14.01 -3.62 9.14
C TRP A 792 14.61 -4.45 8.01
N MET A 793 13.75 -5.01 7.16
CA MET A 793 14.18 -5.80 6.01
C MET A 793 13.59 -5.21 4.71
N HIS A 794 14.35 -5.23 3.63
CA HIS A 794 13.86 -4.79 2.32
C HIS A 794 12.68 -5.65 1.84
N ASN A 795 11.64 -5.07 1.22
CA ASN A 795 10.40 -5.79 0.89
C ASN A 795 10.63 -7.05 0.01
N ARG A 796 11.49 -6.95 -1.03
CA ARG A 796 11.89 -8.11 -1.85
C ARG A 796 12.47 -9.24 -0.99
N CYS A 797 13.26 -8.90 0.02
CA CYS A 797 13.89 -9.84 0.93
C CYS A 797 12.87 -10.43 1.92
N ARG A 798 11.89 -9.64 2.41
CA ARG A 798 10.76 -10.16 3.22
C ARG A 798 10.01 -11.25 2.46
N MET A 799 9.67 -11.01 1.19
CA MET A 799 9.02 -11.99 0.34
C MET A 799 9.85 -13.26 0.11
N ILE A 800 11.18 -13.12 -0.05
CA ILE A 800 12.09 -14.26 -0.25
C ILE A 800 12.20 -15.08 1.04
N ALA A 801 12.47 -14.44 2.18
CA ALA A 801 12.60 -15.10 3.47
C ALA A 801 11.28 -15.78 3.92
N ALA A 802 10.15 -15.12 3.73
CA ALA A 802 8.83 -15.67 4.06
C ALA A 802 8.44 -16.83 3.13
N SER A 803 8.70 -16.73 1.83
CA SER A 803 8.52 -17.86 0.91
C SER A 803 9.46 -19.02 1.26
N PHE A 804 10.69 -18.76 1.72
CA PHE A 804 11.62 -19.81 2.09
C PHE A 804 11.13 -20.59 3.33
N LEU A 805 10.71 -19.88 4.39
CA LEU A 805 10.16 -20.52 5.58
C LEU A 805 8.92 -21.36 5.24
N ALA A 806 7.92 -20.76 4.61
CA ALA A 806 6.62 -21.38 4.39
C ALA A 806 6.59 -22.42 3.24
N LYS A 807 7.55 -22.40 2.31
CA LYS A 807 7.53 -23.29 1.12
C LYS A 807 8.80 -24.12 0.90
N HIS A 808 9.95 -23.73 1.43
CA HIS A 808 11.15 -24.60 1.39
C HIS A 808 11.21 -25.45 2.65
N LEU A 809 11.21 -24.80 3.81
CA LEU A 809 11.20 -25.49 5.11
C LEU A 809 9.82 -26.07 5.44
N LEU A 810 8.75 -25.57 4.80
CA LEU A 810 7.35 -25.93 5.07
C LEU A 810 6.98 -25.71 6.55
N ILE A 811 7.62 -24.74 7.20
CA ILE A 811 7.33 -24.35 8.59
C ILE A 811 6.12 -23.43 8.60
N ASP A 812 5.29 -23.50 9.65
CA ASP A 812 4.07 -22.68 9.75
C ASP A 812 4.43 -21.19 9.63
N TRP A 813 3.78 -20.52 8.68
CA TRP A 813 3.97 -19.10 8.38
C TRP A 813 3.73 -18.21 9.61
N ARG A 814 2.90 -18.64 10.56
CA ARG A 814 2.65 -17.95 11.84
C ARG A 814 3.91 -17.82 12.69
N MET A 815 4.81 -18.81 12.67
CA MET A 815 6.09 -18.74 13.39
C MET A 815 6.97 -17.62 12.82
N GLY A 816 6.98 -17.48 11.50
CA GLY A 816 7.67 -16.39 10.82
C GLY A 816 7.00 -15.03 11.00
N GLU A 817 5.67 -14.99 11.03
CA GLU A 817 4.87 -13.81 11.32
C GLU A 817 5.20 -13.25 12.72
N SER A 818 5.17 -14.12 13.73
CA SER A 818 5.57 -13.81 15.11
C SER A 818 7.01 -13.33 15.17
N TYR A 819 7.96 -14.04 14.54
CA TYR A 819 9.37 -13.62 14.49
C TYR A 819 9.53 -12.24 13.86
N PHE A 820 8.81 -11.95 12.78
CA PHE A 820 8.83 -10.63 12.15
C PHE A 820 8.25 -9.55 13.07
N MET A 821 7.13 -9.78 13.76
CA MET A 821 6.59 -8.80 14.73
C MET A 821 7.58 -8.50 15.86
N GLU A 822 8.24 -9.53 16.40
CA GLU A 822 9.18 -9.38 17.52
C GLU A 822 10.50 -8.66 17.15
N HIS A 823 10.84 -8.57 15.87
CA HIS A 823 12.10 -7.96 15.40
C HIS A 823 11.91 -6.69 14.56
N LEU A 824 10.76 -6.50 13.91
CA LEU A 824 10.51 -5.34 13.04
C LEU A 824 10.19 -4.08 13.85
N ILE A 825 10.98 -3.02 13.64
CA ILE A 825 10.70 -1.66 14.10
C ILE A 825 9.45 -1.07 13.40
N ASP A 826 9.13 -1.57 12.20
CA ASP A 826 7.94 -1.24 11.42
C ASP A 826 6.83 -2.31 11.47
N GLY A 827 6.84 -3.18 12.48
CA GLY A 827 5.86 -4.27 12.66
C GLY A 827 4.43 -3.74 12.83
N ASP A 828 3.69 -3.65 11.73
CA ASP A 828 2.26 -3.37 11.65
C ASP A 828 1.52 -4.68 11.34
N PHE A 829 0.54 -5.06 12.16
CA PHE A 829 -0.10 -6.38 12.06
C PHE A 829 -0.74 -6.59 10.68
N ALA A 830 -1.53 -5.63 10.20
CA ALA A 830 -2.20 -5.72 8.90
C ALA A 830 -1.22 -5.99 7.75
N SER A 831 -0.16 -5.18 7.69
CA SER A 831 0.86 -5.27 6.63
C SER A 831 1.72 -6.54 6.74
N ASN A 832 2.03 -6.98 7.97
CA ASN A 832 2.81 -8.19 8.21
C ASN A 832 2.00 -9.45 7.87
N ASN A 833 0.78 -9.58 8.40
CA ASN A 833 -0.15 -10.68 8.11
C ASN A 833 -0.44 -10.78 6.60
N GLY A 834 -0.69 -9.64 5.95
CA GLY A 834 -0.86 -9.56 4.51
C GLY A 834 0.35 -10.07 3.72
N GLY A 835 1.55 -9.64 4.08
CA GLY A 835 2.80 -10.06 3.43
C GLY A 835 3.15 -11.54 3.64
N TRP A 836 2.90 -12.08 4.84
CA TRP A 836 3.06 -13.50 5.15
C TRP A 836 2.03 -14.34 4.39
N GLY A 837 0.76 -13.97 4.45
CA GLY A 837 -0.31 -14.66 3.73
C GLY A 837 -0.14 -14.63 2.21
N PHE A 838 0.42 -13.56 1.64
CA PHE A 838 0.77 -13.48 0.23
C PHE A 838 1.89 -14.47 -0.16
N SER A 839 2.90 -14.62 0.71
CA SER A 839 4.09 -15.45 0.48
C SER A 839 3.81 -16.94 0.72
N ALA A 840 3.10 -17.27 1.81
CA ALA A 840 2.64 -18.59 2.20
C ALA A 840 1.37 -19.06 1.44
N SER A 841 0.83 -18.23 0.54
CA SER A 841 -0.38 -18.53 -0.24
C SER A 841 -1.70 -18.68 0.55
N THR A 842 -1.69 -18.41 1.85
CA THR A 842 -2.81 -18.54 2.80
C THR A 842 -3.66 -17.27 2.95
N GLY A 843 -3.16 -16.12 2.48
CA GLY A 843 -3.72 -14.78 2.71
C GLY A 843 -4.75 -14.29 1.68
N VAL A 844 -4.99 -12.97 1.74
CA VAL A 844 -5.79 -12.23 0.75
C VAL A 844 -4.95 -11.91 -0.50
N ASP A 845 -5.61 -11.85 -1.67
CA ASP A 845 -4.98 -11.75 -3.00
C ASP A 845 -3.62 -12.48 -3.16
N PRO A 846 -3.50 -13.75 -2.72
CA PRO A 846 -2.20 -14.36 -2.49
C PRO A 846 -1.61 -14.92 -3.79
N GLN A 847 -0.30 -15.13 -3.82
CA GLN A 847 0.28 -15.92 -4.91
C GLN A 847 -0.31 -17.34 -4.93
N PRO A 848 -0.53 -17.96 -6.10
CA PRO A 848 -0.93 -19.36 -6.17
C PRO A 848 0.08 -20.27 -5.44
N TYR A 849 -0.38 -21.29 -4.72
CA TYR A 849 0.51 -22.11 -3.89
C TYR A 849 1.63 -22.80 -4.67
N PHE A 850 1.36 -23.20 -5.91
CA PHE A 850 2.34 -23.80 -6.81
C PHE A 850 3.42 -22.82 -7.30
N ARG A 851 3.26 -21.51 -7.04
CA ARG A 851 4.31 -20.51 -7.21
C ARG A 851 5.21 -20.51 -5.97
N ILE A 852 6.22 -21.37 -6.05
CA ILE A 852 7.32 -21.48 -5.09
C ILE A 852 8.50 -20.72 -5.69
N PHE A 853 9.05 -19.73 -4.96
CA PHE A 853 10.22 -19.00 -5.42
C PHE A 853 11.44 -19.93 -5.50
N ASN A 854 12.31 -19.73 -6.48
CA ASN A 854 13.66 -20.29 -6.43
C ASN A 854 14.57 -19.21 -5.82
N PRO A 855 15.12 -19.38 -4.59
CA PRO A 855 15.90 -18.36 -3.92
C PRO A 855 17.14 -17.95 -4.72
N LEU A 856 17.78 -18.89 -5.43
CA LEU A 856 18.97 -18.63 -6.26
C LEU A 856 18.62 -17.73 -7.45
N LEU A 857 17.51 -18.02 -8.14
CA LEU A 857 17.02 -17.17 -9.24
C LEU A 857 16.47 -15.82 -8.76
N GLN A 858 15.92 -15.73 -7.55
CA GLN A 858 15.60 -14.43 -6.93
C GLN A 858 16.88 -13.65 -6.61
N SER A 859 17.92 -14.32 -6.10
CA SER A 859 19.21 -13.73 -5.79
C SER A 859 19.88 -13.11 -7.02
N GLU A 860 20.10 -13.91 -8.08
CA GLU A 860 20.70 -13.44 -9.34
C GLU A 860 19.91 -12.30 -9.98
N LYS A 861 18.58 -12.30 -9.84
CA LYS A 861 17.72 -11.29 -10.48
C LYS A 861 17.71 -9.95 -9.75
N PHE A 862 17.79 -9.96 -8.43
CA PHE A 862 17.59 -8.76 -7.61
C PHE A 862 18.86 -8.28 -6.90
N ASP A 863 19.90 -9.09 -6.82
CA ASP A 863 21.23 -8.71 -6.35
C ASP A 863 22.31 -9.26 -7.32
N PRO A 864 22.29 -8.90 -8.61
CA PRO A 864 23.08 -9.59 -9.64
C PRO A 864 24.58 -9.72 -9.32
N GLU A 865 25.18 -8.66 -8.77
CA GLU A 865 26.59 -8.61 -8.36
C GLU A 865 26.85 -9.14 -6.94
N GLY A 866 25.80 -9.51 -6.19
CA GLY A 866 25.91 -9.97 -4.80
C GLY A 866 26.21 -8.86 -3.78
N GLU A 867 25.98 -7.59 -4.10
CA GLU A 867 26.36 -6.46 -3.24
C GLU A 867 25.53 -6.37 -1.94
N TYR A 868 24.27 -6.83 -1.97
CA TYR A 868 23.48 -6.99 -0.75
C TYR A 868 23.99 -8.19 0.07
N ILE A 869 24.29 -9.32 -0.57
CA ILE A 869 24.87 -10.50 0.10
C ILE A 869 26.21 -10.14 0.76
N LYS A 870 27.16 -9.54 0.03
CA LYS A 870 28.48 -9.14 0.56
C LYS A 870 28.41 -8.16 1.74
N ARG A 871 27.30 -7.41 1.88
CA ARG A 871 27.05 -6.47 2.99
C ARG A 871 26.59 -7.19 4.26
N TRP A 872 25.74 -8.20 4.14
CA TRP A 872 25.10 -8.87 5.29
C TRP A 872 25.69 -10.25 5.62
N VAL A 873 26.39 -10.86 4.67
CA VAL A 873 27.14 -12.11 4.78
C VAL A 873 28.61 -11.81 4.46
N PRO A 874 29.31 -11.03 5.32
CA PRO A 874 30.66 -10.54 5.04
C PRO A 874 31.70 -11.66 4.88
N GLU A 875 31.45 -12.85 5.42
CA GLU A 875 32.30 -14.03 5.23
C GLU A 875 32.32 -14.53 3.77
N LEU A 876 31.32 -14.19 2.95
CA LEU A 876 31.30 -14.47 1.51
C LEU A 876 31.86 -13.33 0.65
N LYS A 877 32.34 -12.22 1.26
CA LYS A 877 32.74 -11.00 0.53
C LYS A 877 33.85 -11.21 -0.51
N GLY A 878 34.70 -12.23 -0.33
CA GLY A 878 35.75 -12.61 -1.28
C GLY A 878 35.24 -13.37 -2.52
N ILE A 879 34.00 -13.85 -2.53
CA ILE A 879 33.43 -14.62 -3.63
C ILE A 879 32.75 -13.66 -4.61
N ALA A 880 33.15 -13.73 -5.88
CA ALA A 880 32.71 -12.83 -6.95
C ALA A 880 31.93 -13.58 -8.05
N GLY A 881 31.20 -12.82 -8.86
CA GLY A 881 30.36 -13.35 -9.94
C GLY A 881 29.26 -14.28 -9.43
N LYS A 882 28.75 -15.15 -10.31
CA LYS A 882 27.58 -16.01 -10.03
C LYS A 882 27.73 -16.96 -8.84
N ALA A 883 28.95 -17.21 -8.34
CA ALA A 883 29.19 -18.07 -7.19
C ALA A 883 28.77 -17.43 -5.84
N ILE A 884 28.64 -16.10 -5.75
CA ILE A 884 28.17 -15.43 -4.52
C ILE A 884 26.75 -15.85 -4.11
N HIS A 885 25.95 -16.30 -5.08
CA HIS A 885 24.57 -16.75 -4.90
C HIS A 885 24.44 -18.20 -4.46
N ASP A 886 25.50 -19.00 -4.65
CA ASP A 886 25.49 -20.45 -4.44
C ASP A 886 26.92 -21.02 -4.41
N PRO A 887 27.70 -20.74 -3.35
CA PRO A 887 29.14 -20.95 -3.39
C PRO A 887 29.53 -22.43 -3.42
N TYR A 888 28.73 -23.30 -2.80
CA TYR A 888 28.99 -24.74 -2.75
C TYR A 888 28.92 -25.39 -4.14
N ASP A 889 27.83 -25.19 -4.87
CA ASP A 889 27.61 -25.86 -6.16
C ASP A 889 28.30 -25.13 -7.34
N ARG A 890 28.87 -23.94 -7.11
CA ARG A 890 29.50 -23.10 -8.16
C ARG A 890 31.01 -22.97 -8.00
N GLY A 891 31.67 -24.05 -7.60
CA GLY A 891 33.12 -24.18 -7.57
C GLY A 891 33.83 -23.37 -6.48
N LYS A 892 33.12 -22.97 -5.43
CA LYS A 892 33.62 -22.13 -4.33
C LYS A 892 33.39 -22.72 -2.93
N GLU A 893 33.10 -24.03 -2.85
CA GLU A 893 32.93 -24.79 -1.61
C GLU A 893 34.12 -24.62 -0.65
N ALA A 894 35.36 -24.74 -1.13
CA ALA A 894 36.54 -24.61 -0.29
C ALA A 894 36.68 -23.21 0.34
N GLU A 895 36.30 -22.16 -0.38
CA GLU A 895 36.32 -20.78 0.10
C GLU A 895 35.21 -20.53 1.13
N ALA A 896 33.98 -20.96 0.86
CA ALA A 896 32.85 -20.83 1.78
C ALA A 896 33.03 -21.67 3.07
N LYS A 897 33.55 -22.91 2.94
CA LYS A 897 33.87 -23.76 4.10
C LYS A 897 34.99 -23.16 4.94
N LYS A 898 36.03 -22.57 4.33
CA LYS A 898 37.10 -21.86 5.03
C LYS A 898 36.61 -20.59 5.72
N SER A 899 35.60 -19.90 5.17
CA SER A 899 35.00 -18.71 5.78
C SER A 899 33.92 -19.02 6.82
N GLY A 900 33.60 -20.31 7.05
CA GLY A 900 32.62 -20.74 8.04
C GLY A 900 31.15 -20.58 7.61
N TYR A 901 30.89 -20.29 6.33
CA TYR A 901 29.55 -20.18 5.80
C TYR A 901 28.91 -21.58 5.66
N PRO A 902 27.64 -21.81 6.08
CA PRO A 902 27.04 -23.14 6.07
C PRO A 902 26.65 -23.62 4.66
N LYS A 903 26.66 -24.95 4.48
CA LYS A 903 26.02 -25.60 3.31
C LYS A 903 24.50 -25.48 3.41
N ARG A 904 23.81 -25.47 2.25
CA ARG A 904 22.35 -25.37 2.17
C ARG A 904 21.66 -26.44 3.02
N ILE A 905 20.78 -26.02 3.94
CA ILE A 905 20.08 -26.93 4.88
C ILE A 905 19.00 -27.80 4.22
N VAL A 906 18.58 -27.46 3.00
CA VAL A 906 17.62 -28.21 2.18
C VAL A 906 17.94 -28.04 0.69
N ASP A 907 17.63 -29.05 -0.13
CA ASP A 907 17.62 -28.89 -1.59
C ASP A 907 16.35 -28.15 -2.07
N HIS A 908 16.48 -27.39 -3.16
CA HIS A 908 15.36 -26.62 -3.71
C HIS A 908 14.31 -27.51 -4.39
N ARG A 909 14.72 -28.51 -5.18
CA ARG A 909 13.81 -29.38 -5.94
C ARG A 909 13.02 -30.27 -4.99
N GLU A 910 13.69 -30.94 -4.06
CA GLU A 910 13.04 -31.78 -3.04
C GLU A 910 12.05 -30.98 -2.20
N SER A 911 12.47 -29.80 -1.72
CA SER A 911 11.59 -28.93 -0.92
C SER A 911 10.37 -28.44 -1.71
N ARG A 912 10.57 -28.10 -2.99
CA ARG A 912 9.48 -27.68 -3.89
C ARG A 912 8.46 -28.79 -4.07
N ASP A 913 8.91 -30.01 -4.34
CA ASP A 913 8.03 -31.14 -4.63
C ASP A 913 7.29 -31.60 -3.35
N ARG A 914 7.97 -31.57 -2.19
CA ARG A 914 7.37 -31.74 -0.85
C ARG A 914 6.28 -30.70 -0.57
N CYS A 915 6.54 -29.42 -0.83
CA CYS A 915 5.57 -28.35 -0.67
C CYS A 915 4.34 -28.55 -1.57
N LEU A 916 4.55 -28.91 -2.85
CA LEU A 916 3.43 -29.19 -3.76
C LEU A 916 2.56 -30.36 -3.29
N ALA A 917 3.18 -31.43 -2.77
CA ALA A 917 2.46 -32.57 -2.23
C ALA A 917 1.60 -32.17 -1.01
N LYS A 918 2.18 -31.51 -0.01
CA LYS A 918 1.49 -31.13 1.24
C LYS A 918 0.38 -30.09 1.05
N TYR A 919 0.53 -29.15 0.11
CA TYR A 919 -0.56 -28.24 -0.25
C TYR A 919 -1.68 -28.94 -1.05
N LYS A 920 -1.38 -29.92 -1.91
CA LYS A 920 -2.41 -30.73 -2.58
C LYS A 920 -3.23 -31.54 -1.56
N GLU A 921 -2.53 -32.21 -0.65
CA GLU A 921 -3.09 -33.01 0.45
C GLU A 921 -4.01 -32.18 1.33
N GLY A 922 -3.52 -31.06 1.90
CA GLY A 922 -4.33 -30.18 2.76
C GLY A 922 -5.54 -29.56 2.05
N LEU A 923 -5.46 -29.32 0.73
CA LEU A 923 -6.58 -28.85 -0.09
C LEU A 923 -7.51 -29.97 -0.59
N GLY A 924 -7.34 -31.22 -0.13
CA GLY A 924 -8.16 -32.37 -0.52
C GLY A 924 -8.02 -32.80 -1.99
N ARG A 925 -6.97 -32.32 -2.68
CA ARG A 925 -6.73 -32.62 -4.10
C ARG A 925 -5.87 -33.88 -4.19
N LYS A 926 -6.50 -35.02 -4.50
CA LYS A 926 -5.78 -36.28 -4.74
C LYS A 926 -4.64 -36.06 -5.74
N SER A 927 -3.44 -36.44 -5.36
CA SER A 927 -2.39 -36.71 -6.34
C SER A 927 -2.85 -37.91 -7.17
N GLN A 928 -3.00 -37.73 -8.48
CA GLN A 928 -2.87 -38.88 -9.39
C GLN A 928 -1.44 -39.39 -9.22
N MET A 929 -1.31 -40.66 -8.81
CA MET A 929 -0.05 -41.40 -8.78
C MET A 929 0.41 -41.70 -10.21
#